data_AF-A0A7X9HLQ4-F1
#
_entry.id   AF-A0A7X9HLQ4-F1
#
_cell.length_a   1.000
_cell.length_b   1.000
_cell.length_c   1.000
_cell.angle_alpha   90.00
_cell.angle_beta   90.00
_cell.angle_gamma   90.00
#
_symmetry.space_group_name_H-M   'P 1'
#
loop_
_entity.id
_entity.type
_entity.pdbx_description
1 polymer ?
#
loop_
_entity_poly.entity_id
_entity_poly.type
_entity_poly.pdbx_seq_one_letter_code
_entity_poly.pdbx_strand_id
1 'polypeptide(L)'
;MPATFVLDFSDLAAPDGTARRYFLYVRDNLANDPADVAAFSLVDELHGTTLAAGDLPQSVDNAERYFWVDYTFSSANTPPTIGAIPDQLIPMNGSADDVPFAVSDAETAPEALAVWAETDASWNGLLPAAGITFGGSGANRTLSIRPAGYQIGSTRARIRVSDGEATGESSFWVHVSRAGNTPPSVSAIPDQTTPAGSATAAIPFTVGDAETPLDDLKITLSGSGMLLGHEIAGSGASRTLRLCPRSGVEGSEELALLVTDGELTAERRFRLTVTPRAANTPPSISIIPDQATTEGTPTPPIPFVLSDAETDPAFLQLYFDCDDWRLLPYSRVSFAGQGANRSVTLCPASGKTGTALITLSVWDGQEPMGTTQFRLTVGDAANTPPTLSAIPDQLIPAGGTTGPIPFTVSDAETPPEFFEVTFGCDNWDLISWSGIRLGGSGGLRTVEVTPYVGERGTAEISLQTSDGEFSASVAFRVTVDASLTCGNFELDPGETCDPPSRCPTSCADVDPCTDDTMSGSPASCDATCPHDPVMVCLSGDGCCPAGCHGGNDTDCPPVCGNSYLDPEETCDPPTTCPASCDDGDACTADQLLGETAACTARCENAPITSCGAGDGCCPVGCHGGNDADCPAVCGNSYRDPGESCDPPTSCPTSCDDGDVCTADRLEGAAAECTAHCLFDAISACVSGDGCCPAACDHASDADCSPDCGNGHIDPNETCDPPSSCPTSCDDGDNCTSDTTTGSAANCNVRCNHAPVQVCQGGDGCCPAGCELAADADCAPVCGNSRVDANETCDPPASCPASCDDGDACTADRLEGAATECTARCVFDAVTACVSGDGCCPTGCRAAQDGDCHEPGGKITGGCGCATSESEDSLAWLILALAIALRKRR
;
A
#
# COMPACT_ATOMS: atom_id res chain seq x y z
N MET A 1 31.41 -73.10 65.70
CA MET A 1 31.34 -72.28 64.48
C MET A 1 29.86 -72.07 64.18
N PRO A 2 29.38 -70.85 63.91
CA PRO A 2 27.99 -70.66 63.50
C PRO A 2 27.77 -71.43 62.20
N ALA A 3 26.84 -72.40 62.22
CA ALA A 3 26.47 -73.17 61.04
C ALA A 3 25.13 -72.61 60.54
N THR A 4 25.12 -72.09 59.31
CA THR A 4 23.89 -71.70 58.63
C THR A 4 23.38 -72.90 57.84
N PHE A 5 22.15 -73.32 58.12
CA PHE A 5 21.46 -74.33 57.33
C PHE A 5 20.43 -73.62 56.45
N VAL A 6 20.56 -73.76 55.14
CA VAL A 6 19.55 -73.31 54.18
C VAL A 6 18.78 -74.54 53.74
N LEU A 7 17.48 -74.55 53.98
CA LEU A 7 16.56 -75.57 53.51
C LEU A 7 15.59 -74.88 52.56
N ASP A 8 15.45 -75.44 51.36
CA ASP A 8 14.41 -75.00 50.42
C ASP A 8 13.05 -75.49 50.94
N PHE A 9 12.28 -74.57 51.52
CA PHE A 9 10.96 -74.87 52.07
C PHE A 9 9.85 -74.81 51.01
N SER A 10 10.15 -74.34 49.80
CA SER A 10 9.19 -74.21 48.68
C SER A 10 8.57 -75.57 48.31
N ASP A 11 9.34 -76.66 48.43
CA ASP A 11 8.90 -78.03 48.16
C ASP A 11 8.03 -78.64 49.28
N LEU A 12 8.00 -78.02 50.47
CA LEU A 12 7.27 -78.52 51.65
C LEU A 12 5.95 -77.76 51.90
N ALA A 13 5.82 -76.55 51.36
CA ALA A 13 4.61 -75.75 51.44
C ALA A 13 3.61 -76.20 50.37
N ALA A 14 2.41 -76.65 50.77
CA ALA A 14 1.35 -76.86 49.78
C ALA A 14 0.80 -75.49 49.35
N PRO A 15 0.66 -75.20 48.06
CA PRO A 15 0.13 -73.94 47.56
C PRO A 15 -1.41 -73.89 47.66
N ASP A 16 -1.93 -74.22 48.84
CA ASP A 16 -3.37 -74.32 49.10
C ASP A 16 -3.94 -73.08 49.77
N GLY A 17 -3.13 -72.02 49.96
CA GLY A 17 -3.54 -70.78 50.61
C GLY A 17 -3.87 -70.94 52.09
N THR A 18 -3.47 -72.05 52.72
CA THR A 18 -3.68 -72.27 54.16
C THR A 18 -2.52 -71.70 54.99
N ALA A 19 -2.86 -70.96 56.05
CA ALA A 19 -1.86 -70.49 57.00
C ALA A 19 -1.26 -71.68 57.75
N ARG A 20 0.07 -71.79 57.71
CA ARG A 20 0.82 -72.88 58.36
C ARG A 20 1.92 -72.30 59.23
N ARG A 21 2.19 -73.00 60.33
CA ARG A 21 3.29 -72.66 61.25
C ARG A 21 4.48 -73.57 60.98
N TYR A 22 5.61 -72.98 60.60
CA TYR A 22 6.86 -73.69 60.36
C TYR A 22 7.72 -73.60 61.61
N PHE A 23 8.18 -74.74 62.11
CA PHE A 23 8.94 -74.82 63.37
C PHE A 23 10.40 -75.18 63.12
N LEU A 24 11.32 -74.46 63.76
CA LEU A 24 12.69 -74.89 64.00
C LEU A 24 12.78 -75.42 65.44
N TYR A 25 12.99 -76.73 65.58
CA TYR A 25 13.22 -77.38 66.86
C TYR A 25 14.71 -77.48 67.15
N VAL A 26 15.14 -76.94 68.29
CA VAL A 26 16.52 -77.02 68.76
C VAL A 26 16.51 -77.67 70.14
N ARG A 27 17.27 -78.75 70.28
CA ARG A 27 17.51 -79.42 71.55
C ARG A 27 18.99 -79.52 71.79
N ASP A 28 19.42 -78.98 72.91
CA ASP A 28 20.74 -79.22 73.46
C ASP A 28 20.63 -80.18 74.66
N ASN A 29 21.54 -81.14 74.73
CA ASN A 29 21.56 -82.20 75.72
C ASN A 29 22.80 -82.17 76.64
N LEU A 30 23.62 -81.12 76.55
CA LEU A 30 24.89 -80.98 77.28
C LEU A 30 24.91 -79.65 78.05
N ALA A 31 24.80 -79.74 79.38
CA ALA A 31 24.83 -78.56 80.24
C ALA A 31 26.16 -77.77 80.15
N ASN A 32 26.06 -76.45 80.01
CA ASN A 32 27.13 -75.47 79.83
C ASN A 32 27.83 -75.48 78.46
N ASP A 33 27.17 -75.99 77.42
CA ASP A 33 27.60 -75.85 76.01
C ASP A 33 26.41 -75.42 75.12
N PRO A 34 25.91 -74.17 75.29
CA PRO A 34 24.66 -73.73 74.67
C PRO A 34 24.69 -73.73 73.13
N ALA A 35 23.57 -74.11 72.52
CA ALA A 35 23.30 -73.88 71.11
C ALA A 35 22.66 -72.50 70.90
N ASP A 36 23.39 -71.59 70.24
CA ASP A 36 22.91 -70.25 69.90
C ASP A 36 22.18 -70.22 68.55
N VAL A 37 20.90 -69.82 68.57
CA VAL A 37 20.12 -69.56 67.37
C VAL A 37 20.11 -68.06 67.11
N ALA A 38 20.83 -67.64 66.07
CA ALA A 38 20.96 -66.23 65.72
C ALA A 38 19.75 -65.68 64.97
N ALA A 39 19.25 -66.45 64.00
CA ALA A 39 18.09 -66.11 63.18
C ALA A 39 17.45 -67.38 62.63
N PHE A 40 16.14 -67.30 62.39
CA PHE A 40 15.38 -68.28 61.65
C PHE A 40 14.40 -67.48 60.78
N SER A 41 14.48 -67.65 59.47
CA SER A 41 13.60 -66.96 58.52
C SER A 41 13.15 -67.91 57.42
N LEU A 42 11.91 -67.74 57.01
CA LEU A 42 11.35 -68.37 55.82
C LEU A 42 11.47 -67.37 54.66
N VAL A 43 12.07 -67.81 53.56
CA VAL A 43 12.21 -67.02 52.33
C VAL A 43 11.35 -67.70 51.27
N ASP A 44 10.43 -66.94 50.69
CA ASP A 44 9.65 -67.31 49.52
C ASP A 44 10.18 -66.55 48.31
N GLU A 45 10.85 -67.26 47.41
CA GLU A 45 11.43 -66.69 46.20
C GLU A 45 10.38 -66.41 45.12
N LEU A 46 9.21 -67.06 45.16
CA LEU A 46 8.15 -66.88 44.16
C LEU A 46 7.46 -65.52 44.32
N HIS A 47 7.14 -65.12 45.56
CA HIS A 47 6.52 -63.82 45.86
C HIS A 47 7.49 -62.84 46.55
N GLY A 48 8.80 -63.10 46.51
CA GLY A 48 9.85 -62.21 47.03
C GLY A 48 9.76 -61.87 48.54
N THR A 49 9.11 -62.71 49.33
CA THR A 49 8.80 -62.43 50.74
C THR A 49 9.79 -63.11 51.69
N THR A 50 10.30 -62.40 52.70
CA THR A 50 11.13 -62.98 53.77
C THR A 50 10.53 -62.68 55.15
N LEU A 51 10.25 -63.72 55.93
CA LEU A 51 9.68 -63.62 57.28
C LEU A 51 10.62 -64.23 58.31
N ALA A 52 11.07 -63.42 59.28
CA ALA A 52 11.88 -63.88 60.39
C ALA A 52 11.01 -64.29 61.60
N ALA A 53 11.42 -65.33 62.31
CA ALA A 53 10.81 -65.73 63.57
C ALA A 53 11.07 -64.65 64.63
N GLY A 54 10.03 -64.31 65.38
CA GLY A 54 10.13 -63.44 66.54
C GLY A 54 10.97 -64.06 67.67
N ASP A 55 11.39 -63.21 68.62
CA ASP A 55 12.09 -63.62 69.83
C ASP A 55 13.48 -64.29 69.63
N LEU A 56 14.17 -63.99 68.52
CA LEU A 56 15.58 -64.36 68.27
C LEU A 56 16.48 -63.11 68.33
N PRO A 57 17.78 -63.24 68.71
CA PRO A 57 18.54 -64.47 68.97
C PRO A 57 18.28 -65.08 70.35
N GLN A 58 18.39 -66.41 70.48
CA GLN A 58 18.27 -67.14 71.76
C GLN A 58 19.27 -68.29 71.89
N SER A 59 19.76 -68.51 73.11
CA SER A 59 20.61 -69.65 73.50
C SER A 59 19.78 -70.76 74.12
N VAL A 60 20.06 -72.02 73.75
CA VAL A 60 19.43 -73.23 74.29
C VAL A 60 20.50 -74.09 74.96
N ASP A 61 20.46 -74.23 76.29
CA ASP A 61 21.42 -75.02 77.09
C ASP A 61 20.68 -76.08 77.93
N ASN A 62 21.00 -77.35 77.74
CA ASN A 62 20.35 -78.51 78.36
C ASN A 62 18.81 -78.41 78.35
N ALA A 63 18.27 -77.93 77.24
CA ALA A 63 16.87 -77.62 77.06
C ALA A 63 16.42 -77.92 75.63
N GLU A 64 15.11 -77.90 75.44
CA GLU A 64 14.50 -77.95 74.11
C GLU A 64 13.65 -76.69 73.88
N ARG A 65 13.79 -76.08 72.70
CA ARG A 65 13.01 -74.92 72.28
C ARG A 65 12.51 -75.08 70.85
N TYR A 66 11.39 -74.42 70.59
CA TYR A 66 10.79 -74.28 69.26
C TYR A 66 10.77 -72.79 68.90
N PHE A 67 11.27 -72.47 67.72
CA PHE A 67 11.09 -71.18 67.06
C PHE A 67 10.12 -71.38 65.92
N TRP A 68 9.28 -70.39 65.60
CA TRP A 68 8.31 -70.56 64.54
C TRP A 68 8.06 -69.30 63.72
N VAL A 69 7.64 -69.53 62.48
CA VAL A 69 7.12 -68.52 61.55
C VAL A 69 5.75 -68.99 61.07
N ASP A 70 4.75 -68.12 61.16
CA ASP A 70 3.45 -68.34 60.51
C ASP A 70 3.53 -67.81 59.09
N TYR A 71 3.21 -68.65 58.10
CA TYR A 71 3.26 -68.28 56.69
C TYR A 71 2.17 -68.99 55.88
N THR A 72 1.59 -68.26 54.93
CA THR A 72 0.55 -68.75 54.01
C THR A 72 1.13 -68.75 52.61
N PHE A 73 1.30 -69.93 52.02
CA PHE A 73 1.78 -70.08 50.65
C PHE A 73 0.60 -70.32 49.69
N SER A 74 0.50 -69.51 48.63
CA SER A 74 -0.53 -69.56 47.60
C SER A 74 0.15 -69.62 46.23
N SER A 75 -0.31 -70.46 45.30
CA SER A 75 0.12 -70.39 43.89
C SER A 75 -0.94 -69.74 42.99
N ALA A 76 -1.92 -69.03 43.57
CA ALA A 76 -2.96 -68.37 42.81
C ALA A 76 -2.61 -66.89 42.67
N ASN A 77 -2.29 -66.48 41.44
CA ASN A 77 -2.12 -65.07 41.07
C ASN A 77 -3.41 -64.29 41.37
N THR A 78 -3.30 -63.15 42.06
CA THR A 78 -4.46 -62.28 42.29
C THR A 78 -4.60 -61.29 41.14
N PRO A 79 -5.82 -60.94 40.69
CA PRO A 79 -5.96 -59.95 39.63
C PRO A 79 -5.57 -58.55 40.11
N PRO A 80 -4.91 -57.75 39.25
CA PRO A 80 -4.54 -56.39 39.59
C PRO A 80 -5.77 -55.52 39.84
N THR A 81 -5.62 -54.53 40.70
CA THR A 81 -6.71 -53.63 41.13
C THR A 81 -6.53 -52.24 40.52
N ILE A 82 -7.65 -51.59 40.18
CA ILE A 82 -7.70 -50.21 39.69
C ILE A 82 -8.48 -49.38 40.71
N GLY A 83 -7.90 -48.24 41.11
CA GLY A 83 -8.59 -47.23 41.92
C GLY A 83 -9.85 -46.71 41.23
N ALA A 84 -10.79 -46.17 42.02
CA ALA A 84 -12.01 -45.60 41.47
C ALA A 84 -11.69 -44.41 40.54
N ILE A 85 -12.28 -44.42 39.34
CA ILE A 85 -12.18 -43.31 38.38
C ILE A 85 -13.53 -42.60 38.39
N PRO A 86 -13.58 -41.28 38.68
CA PRO A 86 -14.85 -40.55 38.68
C PRO A 86 -15.41 -40.43 37.25
N ASP A 87 -16.74 -40.34 37.15
CA ASP A 87 -17.41 -40.05 35.88
C ASP A 87 -16.96 -38.69 35.35
N GLN A 88 -16.77 -38.60 34.03
CA GLN A 88 -16.24 -37.43 33.35
C GLN A 88 -17.37 -36.68 32.64
N LEU A 89 -17.47 -35.37 32.87
CA LEU A 89 -18.34 -34.47 32.14
C LEU A 89 -17.48 -33.60 31.23
N ILE A 90 -17.61 -33.78 29.92
CA ILE A 90 -16.80 -33.10 28.91
C ILE A 90 -17.74 -32.25 28.04
N PRO A 91 -17.42 -30.97 27.77
CA PRO A 91 -18.20 -30.19 26.80
C PRO A 91 -18.01 -30.74 25.37
N MET A 92 -18.95 -30.45 24.47
CA MET A 92 -18.77 -30.79 23.05
C MET A 92 -17.45 -30.17 22.54
N ASN A 93 -16.62 -30.94 21.85
CA ASN A 93 -15.27 -30.58 21.39
C ASN A 93 -14.19 -30.40 22.48
N GLY A 94 -14.53 -30.60 23.77
CA GLY A 94 -13.56 -30.53 24.87
C GLY A 94 -12.76 -31.82 25.07
N SER A 95 -11.82 -31.79 26.02
CA SER A 95 -11.08 -32.95 26.52
C SER A 95 -11.06 -32.97 28.05
N ALA A 96 -10.86 -34.15 28.63
CA ALA A 96 -10.52 -34.31 30.04
C ALA A 96 -9.08 -34.85 30.10
N ASP A 97 -8.15 -33.99 30.50
CA ASP A 97 -6.72 -34.32 30.57
C ASP A 97 -6.30 -34.57 32.03
N ASP A 98 -5.29 -35.42 32.23
CA ASP A 98 -4.68 -35.75 33.53
C ASP A 98 -5.62 -36.29 34.63
N VAL A 99 -6.65 -37.08 34.25
CA VAL A 99 -7.53 -37.71 35.24
C VAL A 99 -6.75 -38.82 35.97
N PRO A 100 -6.53 -38.72 37.31
CA PRO A 100 -5.64 -39.62 38.01
C PRO A 100 -6.34 -40.92 38.42
N PHE A 101 -5.61 -42.03 38.37
CA PHE A 101 -6.03 -43.31 38.96
C PHE A 101 -4.82 -44.11 39.45
N ALA A 102 -5.07 -45.00 40.40
CA ALA A 102 -4.05 -45.88 40.96
C ALA A 102 -4.17 -47.30 40.42
N VAL A 103 -3.04 -47.97 40.21
CA VAL A 103 -2.97 -49.41 39.95
C VAL A 103 -2.12 -50.09 41.00
N SER A 104 -2.56 -51.26 41.47
CA SER A 104 -1.80 -52.05 42.42
C SER A 104 -2.09 -53.52 42.26
N ASP A 105 -1.07 -54.34 42.47
CA ASP A 105 -1.16 -55.78 42.49
C ASP A 105 -0.32 -56.33 43.64
N ALA A 106 -0.73 -57.46 44.22
CA ALA A 106 -0.02 -58.04 45.35
C ALA A 106 1.26 -58.78 44.92
N GLU A 107 1.28 -59.31 43.69
CA GLU A 107 2.36 -60.13 43.17
C GLU A 107 3.24 -59.38 42.16
N THR A 108 2.66 -58.42 41.43
CA THR A 108 3.32 -57.71 40.33
C THR A 108 3.58 -56.24 40.67
N ALA A 109 4.84 -55.81 40.52
CA ALA A 109 5.21 -54.41 40.75
C ALA A 109 4.42 -53.47 39.80
N PRO A 110 3.95 -52.30 40.28
CA PRO A 110 3.09 -51.40 39.49
C PRO A 110 3.66 -50.92 38.15
N GLU A 111 4.99 -50.92 37.99
CA GLU A 111 5.66 -50.58 36.72
C GLU A 111 5.51 -51.69 35.67
N ALA A 112 5.35 -52.94 36.10
CA ALA A 112 5.21 -54.11 35.25
C ALA A 112 3.75 -54.39 34.83
N LEU A 113 2.78 -53.66 35.40
CA LEU A 113 1.37 -53.77 35.04
C LEU A 113 1.07 -53.11 33.68
N ALA A 114 0.44 -53.86 32.79
CA ALA A 114 0.01 -53.39 31.47
C ALA A 114 -1.40 -52.80 31.54
N VAL A 115 -1.58 -51.56 31.07
CA VAL A 115 -2.86 -50.83 31.13
C VAL A 115 -3.35 -50.49 29.72
N TRP A 116 -4.64 -50.70 29.46
CA TRP A 116 -5.31 -50.25 28.23
C TRP A 116 -6.79 -49.90 28.48
N ALA A 117 -7.41 -49.25 27.50
CA ALA A 117 -8.83 -48.88 27.55
C ALA A 117 -9.63 -49.57 26.43
N GLU A 118 -10.88 -49.85 26.74
CA GLU A 118 -11.92 -50.30 25.82
C GLU A 118 -13.13 -49.37 25.96
N THR A 119 -13.79 -49.05 24.85
CA THR A 119 -15.02 -48.25 24.87
C THR A 119 -16.20 -49.10 24.42
N ASP A 120 -17.34 -48.94 25.09
CA ASP A 120 -18.56 -49.65 24.70
C ASP A 120 -19.03 -49.12 23.33
N ALA A 121 -19.29 -50.02 22.38
CA ALA A 121 -19.74 -49.70 21.02
C ALA A 121 -21.18 -49.13 20.97
N SER A 122 -21.78 -48.81 22.12
CA SER A 122 -23.18 -48.43 22.27
C SER A 122 -23.53 -47.09 21.63
N TRP A 123 -22.54 -46.24 21.34
CA TRP A 123 -22.71 -44.99 20.60
C TRP A 123 -21.60 -44.78 19.57
N ASN A 124 -21.95 -45.06 18.30
CA ASN A 124 -21.39 -44.68 16.99
C ASN A 124 -20.11 -43.79 16.93
N GLY A 125 -19.06 -44.12 17.68
CA GLY A 125 -17.79 -43.39 17.66
C GLY A 125 -17.68 -42.17 18.59
N LEU A 126 -18.55 -42.00 19.60
CA LEU A 126 -18.48 -40.86 20.56
C LEU A 126 -17.13 -40.75 21.24
N LEU A 127 -16.55 -41.88 21.63
CA LEU A 127 -15.19 -41.95 22.16
C LEU A 127 -14.44 -43.07 21.42
N PRO A 128 -13.65 -42.74 20.38
CA PRO A 128 -12.82 -43.74 19.70
C PRO A 128 -11.71 -44.21 20.65
N ALA A 129 -11.21 -45.44 20.46
CA ALA A 129 -10.15 -45.99 21.29
C ALA A 129 -8.87 -45.13 21.27
N ALA A 130 -8.56 -44.49 20.14
CA ALA A 130 -7.46 -43.52 20.00
C ALA A 130 -7.67 -42.22 20.79
N GLY A 131 -8.91 -41.93 21.20
CA GLY A 131 -9.26 -40.78 22.03
C GLY A 131 -8.95 -41.00 23.51
N ILE A 132 -8.48 -42.17 23.94
CA ILE A 132 -8.03 -42.41 25.31
C ILE A 132 -6.53 -42.68 25.28
N THR A 133 -5.76 -41.86 25.97
CA THR A 133 -4.32 -42.02 26.13
C THR A 133 -3.95 -42.09 27.60
N PHE A 134 -2.86 -42.79 27.91
CA PHE A 134 -2.40 -43.00 29.27
C PHE A 134 -1.07 -42.28 29.51
N GLY A 135 -0.96 -41.67 30.69
CA GLY A 135 0.25 -41.06 31.23
C GLY A 135 0.57 -41.60 32.62
N GLY A 136 1.54 -40.96 33.29
CA GLY A 136 2.02 -41.38 34.61
C GLY A 136 2.89 -42.65 34.58
N SER A 137 3.37 -43.06 35.76
CA SER A 137 4.29 -44.21 35.92
C SER A 137 4.13 -44.88 37.28
N GLY A 138 4.54 -46.15 37.38
CA GLY A 138 4.36 -46.95 38.60
C GLY A 138 2.88 -47.07 38.98
N ALA A 139 2.58 -46.90 40.28
CA ALA A 139 1.23 -47.04 40.82
C ALA A 139 0.31 -45.88 40.45
N ASN A 140 0.83 -44.69 40.12
CA ASN A 140 0.04 -43.50 39.79
C ASN A 140 0.01 -43.28 38.29
N ARG A 141 -1.14 -43.50 37.68
CA ARG A 141 -1.37 -43.34 36.24
C ARG A 141 -2.34 -42.20 35.99
N THR A 142 -2.24 -41.59 34.83
CA THR A 142 -3.20 -40.58 34.37
C THR A 142 -3.83 -41.02 33.06
N LEU A 143 -5.03 -40.51 32.80
CA LEU A 143 -5.73 -40.70 31.53
C LEU A 143 -6.09 -39.34 30.92
N SER A 144 -5.98 -39.26 29.59
CA SER A 144 -6.44 -38.15 28.77
C SER A 144 -7.51 -38.65 27.80
N ILE A 145 -8.70 -38.03 27.86
CA ILE A 145 -9.89 -38.39 27.10
C ILE A 145 -10.24 -37.28 26.10
N ARG A 146 -10.34 -37.64 24.82
CA ARG A 146 -10.74 -36.78 23.70
C ARG A 146 -11.90 -37.45 22.94
N PRO A 147 -13.16 -37.05 23.20
CA PRO A 147 -14.32 -37.49 22.42
C PRO A 147 -14.22 -37.07 20.94
N ALA A 148 -14.98 -37.72 20.06
CA ALA A 148 -15.08 -37.30 18.67
C ALA A 148 -15.77 -35.94 18.54
N GLY A 149 -15.23 -35.07 17.69
CA GLY A 149 -15.74 -33.71 17.49
C GLY A 149 -17.22 -33.68 17.07
N TYR A 150 -17.93 -32.66 17.56
CA TYR A 150 -19.35 -32.37 17.30
C TYR A 150 -20.34 -33.48 17.68
N GLN A 151 -19.93 -34.43 18.54
CA GLN A 151 -20.81 -35.47 19.04
C GLN A 151 -21.21 -35.18 20.50
N ILE A 152 -22.47 -35.46 20.84
CA ILE A 152 -23.02 -35.35 22.19
C ILE A 152 -23.65 -36.67 22.59
N GLY A 153 -23.67 -36.98 23.88
CA GLY A 153 -24.23 -38.23 24.37
C GLY A 153 -23.49 -38.73 25.60
N SER A 154 -23.65 -40.01 25.91
CA SER A 154 -22.98 -40.62 27.06
C SER A 154 -22.52 -42.01 26.66
N THR A 155 -21.25 -42.31 26.93
CA THR A 155 -20.66 -43.62 26.69
C THR A 155 -19.92 -44.08 27.93
N ARG A 156 -19.70 -45.40 28.05
CA ARG A 156 -18.98 -46.00 29.16
C ARG A 156 -17.58 -46.35 28.69
N ALA A 157 -16.59 -45.84 29.42
CA ALA A 157 -15.19 -46.22 29.24
C ALA A 157 -14.83 -47.33 30.24
N ARG A 158 -14.07 -48.32 29.78
CA ARG A 158 -13.57 -49.42 30.60
C ARG A 158 -12.05 -49.42 30.55
N ILE A 159 -11.41 -49.32 31.71
CA ILE A 159 -9.96 -49.46 31.87
C ILE A 159 -9.68 -50.88 32.33
N ARG A 160 -8.68 -51.51 31.71
CA ARG A 160 -8.18 -52.83 32.10
C ARG A 160 -6.71 -52.71 32.48
N VAL A 161 -6.33 -53.49 33.50
CA VAL A 161 -4.95 -53.66 33.93
C VAL A 161 -4.64 -55.15 34.00
N SER A 162 -3.47 -55.57 33.53
CA SER A 162 -3.02 -56.97 33.50
C SER A 162 -1.63 -57.10 34.10
N ASP A 163 -1.40 -58.16 34.87
CA ASP A 163 -0.10 -58.61 35.33
C ASP A 163 0.55 -59.65 34.38
N GLY A 164 -0.17 -60.06 33.32
CA GLY A 164 0.26 -61.10 32.38
C GLY A 164 -0.44 -62.45 32.58
N GLU A 165 -1.08 -62.68 33.72
CA GLU A 165 -1.82 -63.91 34.06
C GLU A 165 -3.30 -63.64 34.37
N ALA A 166 -3.62 -62.53 35.03
CA ALA A 166 -4.96 -62.07 35.38
C ALA A 166 -5.17 -60.58 35.03
N THR A 167 -6.45 -60.22 34.87
CA THR A 167 -6.85 -58.85 34.50
C THR A 167 -7.88 -58.29 35.47
N GLY A 168 -7.62 -57.09 35.96
CA GLY A 168 -8.59 -56.22 36.62
C GLY A 168 -9.29 -55.29 35.63
N GLU A 169 -10.51 -54.88 35.96
CA GLU A 169 -11.24 -53.87 35.19
C GLU A 169 -11.95 -52.85 36.09
N SER A 170 -12.05 -51.62 35.60
CA SER A 170 -12.83 -50.53 36.19
C SER A 170 -13.53 -49.78 35.07
N SER A 171 -14.69 -49.19 35.37
CA SER A 171 -15.49 -48.50 34.37
C SER A 171 -16.10 -47.23 34.94
N PHE A 172 -16.20 -46.21 34.10
CA PHE A 172 -16.79 -44.92 34.43
C PHE A 172 -17.54 -44.35 33.22
N TRP A 173 -18.45 -43.41 33.46
CA TRP A 173 -19.19 -42.74 32.41
C TRP A 173 -18.43 -41.53 31.86
N VAL A 174 -18.53 -41.34 30.55
CA VAL A 174 -18.11 -40.12 29.86
C VAL A 174 -19.38 -39.48 29.28
N HIS A 175 -19.77 -38.35 29.85
CA HIS A 175 -20.91 -37.56 29.42
C HIS A 175 -20.42 -36.38 28.59
N VAL A 176 -20.79 -36.34 27.31
CA VAL A 176 -20.52 -35.21 26.41
C VAL A 176 -21.80 -34.41 26.24
N SER A 177 -21.81 -33.15 26.71
CA SER A 177 -23.02 -32.33 26.72
C SER A 177 -22.79 -30.92 26.18
N ARG A 178 -23.88 -30.27 25.76
CA ARG A 178 -23.89 -28.85 25.37
C ARG A 178 -23.89 -27.89 26.56
N ALA A 179 -24.05 -28.38 27.79
CA ALA A 179 -24.24 -27.56 28.99
C ALA A 179 -22.99 -26.77 29.44
N GLY A 180 -21.92 -26.78 28.64
CA GLY A 180 -20.72 -25.97 28.83
C GLY A 180 -20.39 -25.03 27.68
N ASN A 181 -21.25 -24.89 26.65
CA ASN A 181 -21.00 -23.97 25.54
C ASN A 181 -21.16 -22.51 26.00
N THR A 182 -20.11 -21.70 25.87
CA THR A 182 -20.15 -20.26 26.17
C THR A 182 -20.50 -19.47 24.90
N PRO A 183 -21.10 -18.27 25.00
CA PRO A 183 -21.33 -17.45 23.82
C PRO A 183 -19.98 -16.94 23.28
N PRO A 184 -19.85 -16.79 21.95
CA PRO A 184 -18.66 -16.20 21.38
C PRO A 184 -18.45 -14.77 21.89
N SER A 185 -17.23 -14.28 21.78
CA SER A 185 -16.83 -12.93 22.16
C SER A 185 -16.47 -12.13 20.92
N VAL A 186 -16.79 -10.83 20.95
CA VAL A 186 -16.42 -9.86 19.91
C VAL A 186 -15.94 -8.59 20.57
N SER A 187 -14.78 -8.09 20.15
CA SER A 187 -14.18 -6.87 20.69
C SER A 187 -15.09 -5.64 20.50
N ALA A 188 -14.78 -4.55 21.19
CA ALA A 188 -15.41 -3.28 20.88
C ALA A 188 -14.98 -2.82 19.47
N ILE A 189 -15.92 -2.26 18.73
CA ILE A 189 -15.66 -1.58 17.46
C ILE A 189 -15.98 -0.10 17.69
N PRO A 190 -15.02 0.81 17.51
CA PRO A 190 -15.30 2.24 17.68
C PRO A 190 -16.22 2.75 16.58
N ASP A 191 -16.96 3.82 16.87
CA ASP A 191 -17.78 4.51 15.88
C ASP A 191 -16.93 4.96 14.69
N GLN A 192 -17.46 4.76 13.49
CA GLN A 192 -16.77 4.99 12.22
C GLN A 192 -17.33 6.21 11.51
N THR A 193 -16.45 6.95 10.84
CA THR A 193 -16.83 8.07 9.99
C THR A 193 -16.17 7.92 8.62
N THR A 194 -16.95 8.08 7.55
CA THR A 194 -16.42 8.01 6.17
C THR A 194 -17.18 8.97 5.26
N PRO A 195 -16.55 9.55 4.22
CA PRO A 195 -17.25 10.35 3.21
C PRO A 195 -18.23 9.50 2.38
N ALA A 196 -19.32 10.14 1.92
CA ALA A 196 -20.27 9.52 0.99
C ALA A 196 -19.56 9.00 -0.28
N GLY A 197 -19.87 7.76 -0.67
CA GLY A 197 -19.25 7.11 -1.84
C GLY A 197 -17.83 6.57 -1.63
N SER A 198 -17.26 6.67 -0.43
CA SER A 198 -15.95 6.10 -0.08
C SER A 198 -16.09 4.97 0.94
N ALA A 199 -15.45 3.83 0.66
CA ALA A 199 -15.35 2.74 1.62
C ALA A 199 -14.49 3.13 2.82
N THR A 200 -14.75 2.55 3.99
CA THR A 200 -13.90 2.76 5.17
C THR A 200 -12.51 2.16 4.94
N ALA A 201 -11.54 2.61 5.75
CA ALA A 201 -10.34 1.81 6.00
C ALA A 201 -10.72 0.46 6.64
N ALA A 202 -9.78 -0.49 6.65
CA ALA A 202 -9.99 -1.78 7.31
C ALA A 202 -10.12 -1.57 8.82
N ILE A 203 -11.27 -1.94 9.38
CA ILE A 203 -11.59 -1.78 10.81
C ILE A 203 -11.21 -3.09 11.51
N PRO A 204 -10.18 -3.10 12.38
CA PRO A 204 -9.78 -4.31 13.08
C PRO A 204 -10.77 -4.63 14.21
N PHE A 205 -11.09 -5.91 14.37
CA PHE A 205 -11.80 -6.45 15.52
C PHE A 205 -11.33 -7.87 15.82
N THR A 206 -11.53 -8.34 17.05
CA THR A 206 -11.20 -9.71 17.43
C THR A 206 -12.44 -10.50 17.78
N VAL A 207 -12.40 -11.79 17.45
CA VAL A 207 -13.40 -12.79 17.83
C VAL A 207 -12.74 -13.90 18.62
N GLY A 208 -13.47 -14.49 19.55
CA GLY A 208 -12.97 -15.57 20.40
C GLY A 208 -14.11 -16.44 20.88
N ASP A 209 -13.87 -17.74 21.00
CA ASP A 209 -14.79 -18.68 21.62
C ASP A 209 -13.95 -19.76 22.29
N ALA A 210 -14.32 -20.19 23.49
CA ALA A 210 -13.53 -21.16 24.24
C ALA A 210 -13.74 -22.60 23.74
N GLU A 211 -14.87 -22.86 23.06
CA GLU A 211 -15.29 -24.19 22.64
C GLU A 211 -15.27 -24.39 21.12
N THR A 212 -15.42 -23.30 20.34
CA THR A 212 -15.53 -23.31 18.89
C THR A 212 -14.23 -22.85 18.24
N PRO A 213 -13.62 -23.64 17.32
CA PRO A 213 -12.50 -23.18 16.53
C PRO A 213 -12.83 -21.86 15.82
N LEU A 214 -11.88 -20.92 15.85
CA LEU A 214 -12.13 -19.53 15.41
C LEU A 214 -12.48 -19.39 13.92
N ASP A 215 -12.11 -20.37 13.10
CA ASP A 215 -12.47 -20.41 11.69
C ASP A 215 -13.88 -20.95 11.42
N ASP A 216 -14.51 -21.58 12.41
CA ASP A 216 -15.89 -22.07 12.33
C ASP A 216 -16.92 -21.02 12.80
N LEU A 217 -16.48 -19.92 13.41
CA LEU A 217 -17.35 -18.83 13.83
C LEU A 217 -17.96 -18.11 12.62
N LYS A 218 -19.28 -17.95 12.62
CA LYS A 218 -20.00 -17.25 11.57
C LYS A 218 -20.22 -15.80 11.95
N ILE A 219 -19.76 -14.90 11.09
CA ILE A 219 -19.86 -13.45 11.29
C ILE A 219 -20.85 -12.89 10.27
N THR A 220 -21.81 -12.12 10.76
CA THR A 220 -22.81 -11.43 9.91
C THR A 220 -22.94 -9.98 10.34
N LEU A 221 -23.12 -9.08 9.38
CA LEU A 221 -23.39 -7.67 9.63
C LEU A 221 -24.85 -7.37 9.31
N SER A 222 -25.56 -6.73 10.25
CA SER A 222 -26.93 -6.27 10.05
C SER A 222 -27.02 -4.74 10.04
N GLY A 223 -27.81 -4.21 9.11
CA GLY A 223 -28.07 -2.78 8.91
C GLY A 223 -29.36 -2.52 8.13
N SER A 224 -29.88 -1.31 8.24
CA SER A 224 -31.08 -0.74 7.60
C SER A 224 -30.90 -0.34 6.12
N GLY A 225 -29.68 -0.40 5.58
CA GLY A 225 -29.42 -0.38 4.13
C GLY A 225 -28.65 0.81 3.58
N MET A 226 -27.94 1.59 4.42
CA MET A 226 -27.04 2.67 3.97
C MET A 226 -25.83 2.12 3.19
N LEU A 227 -25.49 0.85 3.40
CA LEU A 227 -24.38 0.17 2.75
C LEU A 227 -24.76 -0.34 1.36
N LEU A 228 -23.82 -0.20 0.41
CA LEU A 228 -23.78 -0.93 -0.85
C LEU A 228 -23.32 -2.37 -0.62
N GLY A 229 -22.39 -2.57 0.33
CA GLY A 229 -21.85 -3.85 0.73
C GLY A 229 -20.92 -3.75 1.94
N HIS A 230 -20.48 -4.90 2.42
CA HIS A 230 -19.45 -5.03 3.46
C HIS A 230 -18.55 -6.21 3.12
N GLU A 231 -17.31 -6.13 3.59
CA GLU A 231 -16.30 -7.18 3.44
C GLU A 231 -15.73 -7.52 4.81
N ILE A 232 -15.61 -8.81 5.10
CA ILE A 232 -14.95 -9.32 6.30
C ILE A 232 -13.77 -10.18 5.83
N ALA A 233 -12.56 -9.81 6.25
CA ALA A 233 -11.32 -10.49 5.89
C ALA A 233 -10.51 -10.88 7.13
N GLY A 234 -9.42 -11.64 6.94
CA GLY A 234 -8.59 -12.22 8.01
C GLY A 234 -8.99 -13.67 8.36
N SER A 235 -8.17 -14.33 9.20
CA SER A 235 -8.37 -15.71 9.69
C SER A 235 -8.07 -15.80 11.20
N GLY A 236 -8.56 -16.83 11.88
CA GLY A 236 -8.39 -16.95 13.34
C GLY A 236 -9.09 -15.83 14.14
N ALA A 237 -8.44 -15.35 15.21
CA ALA A 237 -9.02 -14.39 16.15
C ALA A 237 -9.11 -12.97 15.59
N SER A 238 -8.15 -12.56 14.76
CA SER A 238 -8.05 -11.20 14.23
C SER A 238 -8.74 -11.10 12.87
N ARG A 239 -9.76 -10.26 12.79
CA ARG A 239 -10.55 -10.05 11.57
C ARG A 239 -10.61 -8.55 11.26
N THR A 240 -10.84 -8.24 9.99
CA THR A 240 -11.02 -6.86 9.53
C THR A 240 -12.38 -6.70 8.86
N LEU A 241 -13.04 -5.58 9.13
CA LEU A 241 -14.32 -5.21 8.54
C LEU A 241 -14.12 -3.98 7.65
N ARG A 242 -14.58 -4.05 6.40
CA ARG A 242 -14.63 -2.90 5.49
C ARG A 242 -16.07 -2.61 5.09
N LEU A 243 -16.47 -1.36 5.21
CA LEU A 243 -17.83 -0.91 4.97
C LEU A 243 -17.86 -0.01 3.74
N CYS A 244 -18.75 -0.30 2.79
CA CYS A 244 -18.92 0.50 1.58
C CYS A 244 -20.31 1.17 1.60
N PRO A 245 -20.42 2.44 1.99
CA PRO A 245 -21.68 3.19 1.90
C PRO A 245 -22.13 3.36 0.44
N ARG A 246 -23.44 3.49 0.22
CA ARG A 246 -23.97 3.87 -1.09
C ARG A 246 -23.59 5.30 -1.43
N SER A 247 -23.30 5.55 -2.70
CA SER A 247 -23.05 6.90 -3.21
C SER A 247 -24.29 7.78 -3.01
N GLY A 248 -24.09 9.01 -2.54
CA GLY A 248 -25.15 10.02 -2.34
C GLY A 248 -26.05 9.82 -1.12
N VAL A 249 -25.75 8.86 -0.23
CA VAL A 249 -26.48 8.70 1.04
C VAL A 249 -25.67 9.32 2.17
N GLU A 250 -26.25 10.31 2.84
CA GLU A 250 -25.68 10.98 4.02
C GLU A 250 -26.48 10.62 5.27
N GLY A 251 -25.82 10.66 6.43
CA GLY A 251 -26.49 10.44 7.70
C GLY A 251 -25.75 9.45 8.59
N SER A 252 -26.42 9.04 9.66
CA SER A 252 -25.84 8.16 10.66
C SER A 252 -26.72 6.93 10.86
N GLU A 253 -26.11 5.76 10.78
CA GLU A 253 -26.74 4.45 10.96
C GLU A 253 -26.06 3.70 12.11
N GLU A 254 -26.85 2.97 12.90
CA GLU A 254 -26.32 2.01 13.86
C GLU A 254 -26.23 0.63 13.21
N LEU A 255 -25.02 0.07 13.16
CA LEU A 255 -24.76 -1.25 12.62
C LEU A 255 -24.57 -2.24 13.78
N ALA A 256 -25.03 -3.47 13.58
CA ALA A 256 -24.82 -4.56 14.51
C ALA A 256 -24.06 -5.71 13.83
N LEU A 257 -22.89 -6.03 14.38
CA LEU A 257 -22.07 -7.17 14.01
C LEU A 257 -22.42 -8.34 14.92
N LEU A 258 -22.83 -9.47 14.32
CA LEU A 258 -23.24 -10.68 15.03
C LEU A 258 -22.22 -11.77 14.75
N VAL A 259 -21.71 -12.38 15.83
CA VAL A 259 -20.80 -13.54 15.78
C VAL A 259 -21.50 -14.71 16.44
N THR A 260 -21.60 -15.85 15.74
CA THR A 260 -22.27 -17.05 16.25
C THR A 260 -21.43 -18.30 16.05
N ASP A 261 -21.43 -19.17 17.05
CA ASP A 261 -20.91 -20.54 17.03
C ASP A 261 -21.92 -21.56 16.43
N GLY A 262 -23.11 -21.07 16.01
CA GLY A 262 -24.22 -21.89 15.51
C GLY A 262 -25.33 -22.15 16.54
N GLU A 263 -25.12 -21.80 17.82
CA GLU A 263 -26.11 -21.95 18.90
C GLU A 263 -26.31 -20.67 19.70
N LEU A 264 -25.23 -20.04 20.14
CA LEU A 264 -25.21 -18.77 20.83
C LEU A 264 -24.66 -17.68 19.90
N THR A 265 -25.05 -16.44 20.17
CA THR A 265 -24.66 -15.29 19.34
C THR A 265 -24.26 -14.14 20.25
N ALA A 266 -23.10 -13.56 19.98
CA ALA A 266 -22.72 -12.27 20.52
C ALA A 266 -22.95 -11.17 19.51
N GLU A 267 -23.36 -10.00 20.02
CA GLU A 267 -23.68 -8.83 19.24
C GLU A 267 -22.80 -7.66 19.68
N ARG A 268 -22.21 -6.96 18.71
CA ARG A 268 -21.57 -5.66 18.92
C ARG A 268 -22.23 -4.60 18.05
N ARG A 269 -22.60 -3.49 18.67
CA ARG A 269 -23.18 -2.32 17.99
C ARG A 269 -22.16 -1.19 17.91
N PHE A 270 -22.12 -0.50 16.78
CA PHE A 270 -21.32 0.69 16.55
C PHE A 270 -22.03 1.60 15.54
N ARG A 271 -21.74 2.90 15.58
CA ARG A 271 -22.32 3.89 14.68
C ARG A 271 -21.44 4.10 13.46
N LEU A 272 -22.03 4.08 12.28
CA LEU A 272 -21.42 4.58 11.05
C LEU A 272 -22.01 5.95 10.73
N THR A 273 -21.17 6.98 10.62
CA THR A 273 -21.56 8.31 10.18
C THR A 273 -20.98 8.56 8.79
N VAL A 274 -21.87 8.72 7.81
CA VAL A 274 -21.49 9.12 6.46
C VAL A 274 -21.59 10.63 6.35
N THR A 275 -20.43 11.27 6.27
CA THR A 275 -20.33 12.72 6.08
C THR A 275 -20.47 13.06 4.60
N PRO A 276 -20.95 14.27 4.27
CA PRO A 276 -20.86 14.79 2.91
C PRO A 276 -19.41 14.65 2.42
N ARG A 277 -19.23 14.27 1.16
CA ARG A 277 -17.91 14.40 0.53
C ARG A 277 -17.54 15.88 0.61
N ALA A 278 -16.33 16.21 1.07
CA ALA A 278 -15.86 17.59 1.03
C ALA A 278 -16.03 18.08 -0.41
N ALA A 279 -16.71 19.22 -0.58
CA ALA A 279 -16.81 19.83 -1.90
C ALA A 279 -15.39 20.15 -2.37
N ASN A 280 -15.10 19.81 -3.63
CA ASN A 280 -13.82 20.15 -4.25
C ASN A 280 -13.61 21.66 -4.16
N THR A 281 -12.44 22.11 -3.66
CA THR A 281 -12.09 23.52 -3.75
C THR A 281 -11.61 23.76 -5.17
N PRO A 282 -12.23 24.67 -5.96
CA PRO A 282 -11.73 24.95 -7.29
C PRO A 282 -10.28 25.46 -7.24
N PRO A 283 -9.42 25.03 -8.19
CA PRO A 283 -8.06 25.51 -8.26
C PRO A 283 -8.05 27.03 -8.48
N SER A 284 -7.00 27.69 -8.02
CA SER A 284 -6.83 29.14 -8.11
C SER A 284 -5.71 29.51 -9.06
N ILE A 285 -5.95 30.55 -9.85
CA ILE A 285 -4.98 31.18 -10.74
C ILE A 285 -4.88 32.67 -10.39
N SER A 286 -3.65 33.17 -10.23
CA SER A 286 -3.43 34.58 -9.90
C SER A 286 -3.99 35.50 -10.98
N ILE A 287 -4.39 36.71 -10.60
CA ILE A 287 -4.80 37.74 -11.57
C ILE A 287 -3.63 38.07 -12.52
N ILE A 288 -3.94 38.25 -13.79
CA ILE A 288 -2.98 38.68 -14.81
C ILE A 288 -3.43 40.08 -15.28
N PRO A 289 -2.56 41.10 -15.27
CA PRO A 289 -2.91 42.42 -15.80
C PRO A 289 -2.97 42.40 -17.32
N ASP A 290 -3.70 43.35 -17.90
CA ASP A 290 -3.75 43.55 -19.36
C ASP A 290 -2.34 43.72 -19.96
N GLN A 291 -2.16 43.15 -21.14
CA GLN A 291 -0.88 43.08 -21.85
C GLN A 291 -0.95 43.87 -23.16
N ALA A 292 0.21 44.36 -23.61
CA ALA A 292 0.34 45.03 -24.89
C ALA A 292 1.60 44.56 -25.62
N THR A 293 1.49 44.43 -26.94
CA THR A 293 2.61 44.12 -27.85
C THR A 293 2.31 44.71 -29.23
N THR A 294 3.23 44.55 -30.17
CA THR A 294 3.03 44.89 -31.59
C THR A 294 2.78 43.63 -32.41
N GLU A 295 2.18 43.78 -33.58
CA GLU A 295 1.94 42.67 -34.49
C GLU A 295 3.23 41.88 -34.79
N GLY A 296 3.09 40.55 -34.93
CA GLY A 296 4.23 39.65 -35.15
C GLY A 296 5.26 39.58 -34.01
N THR A 297 5.08 40.29 -32.89
CA THR A 297 6.07 40.38 -31.80
C THR A 297 5.59 39.62 -30.55
N PRO A 298 6.34 38.62 -30.06
CA PRO A 298 6.01 37.92 -28.80
C PRO A 298 6.04 38.86 -27.59
N THR A 299 5.10 38.67 -26.66
CA THR A 299 5.17 39.30 -25.34
C THR A 299 6.38 38.80 -24.56
N PRO A 300 6.90 39.56 -23.57
CA PRO A 300 7.70 38.95 -22.51
C PRO A 300 6.93 37.81 -21.83
N PRO A 301 7.60 36.82 -21.21
CA PRO A 301 6.92 35.76 -20.46
C PRO A 301 6.07 36.36 -19.33
N ILE A 302 4.76 36.16 -19.38
CA ILE A 302 3.79 36.70 -18.41
C ILE A 302 3.66 35.70 -17.27
N PRO A 303 4.14 36.01 -16.04
CA PRO A 303 4.09 35.07 -14.93
C PRO A 303 2.71 35.02 -14.27
N PHE A 304 2.30 33.84 -13.82
CA PHE A 304 1.14 33.62 -12.98
C PHE A 304 1.39 32.46 -12.01
N VAL A 305 0.64 32.45 -10.91
CA VAL A 305 0.75 31.45 -9.85
C VAL A 305 -0.51 30.60 -9.80
N LEU A 306 -0.32 29.29 -9.72
CA LEU A 306 -1.36 28.30 -9.52
C LEU A 306 -1.29 27.76 -8.09
N SER A 307 -2.45 27.59 -7.47
CA SER A 307 -2.55 26.86 -6.21
C SER A 307 -3.88 26.16 -6.10
N ASP A 308 -3.87 24.98 -5.50
CA ASP A 308 -5.07 24.26 -5.13
C ASP A 308 -4.89 23.63 -3.74
N ALA A 309 -5.98 23.48 -3.01
CA ALA A 309 -5.96 22.95 -1.65
C ALA A 309 -5.84 21.42 -1.63
N GLU A 310 -6.38 20.75 -2.66
CA GLU A 310 -6.44 19.30 -2.75
C GLU A 310 -5.41 18.70 -3.71
N THR A 311 -5.00 19.46 -4.73
CA THR A 311 -4.13 18.98 -5.82
C THR A 311 -2.80 19.73 -5.83
N ASP A 312 -1.68 18.98 -5.91
CA ASP A 312 -0.36 19.60 -6.07
C ASP A 312 -0.32 20.42 -7.37
N PRO A 313 0.18 21.67 -7.36
CA PRO A 313 0.25 22.52 -8.54
C PRO A 313 1.01 21.93 -9.75
N ALA A 314 1.84 20.92 -9.55
CA ALA A 314 2.50 20.19 -10.64
C ALA A 314 1.52 19.38 -11.50
N PHE A 315 0.39 18.93 -10.93
CA PHE A 315 -0.62 18.11 -11.62
C PHE A 315 -1.80 18.91 -12.18
N LEU A 316 -1.86 20.21 -11.92
CA LEU A 316 -2.91 21.09 -12.47
C LEU A 316 -2.75 21.26 -13.99
N GLN A 317 -3.85 21.06 -14.71
CA GLN A 317 -3.91 21.20 -16.17
C GLN A 317 -4.36 22.61 -16.57
N LEU A 318 -3.74 23.17 -17.61
CA LEU A 318 -4.04 24.51 -18.11
C LEU A 318 -4.77 24.45 -19.46
N TYR A 319 -5.77 25.31 -19.60
CA TYR A 319 -6.50 25.54 -20.83
C TYR A 319 -6.42 27.01 -21.21
N PHE A 320 -6.25 27.26 -22.50
CA PHE A 320 -6.20 28.59 -23.09
C PHE A 320 -7.40 28.77 -24.01
N ASP A 321 -8.04 29.94 -23.94
CA ASP A 321 -9.06 30.36 -24.89
C ASP A 321 -8.89 31.84 -25.25
N CYS A 322 -9.26 32.19 -26.48
CA CYS A 322 -9.12 33.54 -27.04
C CYS A 322 -10.34 33.85 -27.92
N ASP A 323 -10.92 35.03 -27.73
CA ASP A 323 -12.10 35.46 -28.49
C ASP A 323 -11.80 35.84 -29.96
N ASP A 324 -10.53 36.12 -30.30
CA ASP A 324 -10.07 36.40 -31.65
C ASP A 324 -8.83 35.57 -32.03
N TRP A 325 -9.08 34.35 -32.52
CA TRP A 325 -8.05 33.42 -33.01
C TRP A 325 -7.36 33.89 -34.29
N ARG A 326 -7.87 34.92 -35.00
CA ARG A 326 -7.18 35.52 -36.14
C ARG A 326 -6.10 36.49 -35.70
N LEU A 327 -6.33 37.21 -34.59
CA LEU A 327 -5.33 38.07 -33.98
C LEU A 327 -4.24 37.25 -33.27
N LEU A 328 -4.64 36.21 -32.53
CA LEU A 328 -3.72 35.33 -31.80
C LEU A 328 -4.06 33.84 -32.04
N PRO A 329 -3.42 33.20 -33.04
CA PRO A 329 -3.60 31.77 -33.30
C PRO A 329 -3.04 30.90 -32.16
N TYR A 330 -3.69 29.77 -31.88
CA TYR A 330 -3.27 28.80 -30.85
C TYR A 330 -1.81 28.34 -31.00
N SER A 331 -1.34 28.14 -32.24
CA SER A 331 0.04 27.70 -32.53
C SER A 331 1.12 28.73 -32.13
N ARG A 332 0.72 29.94 -31.74
CA ARG A 332 1.60 31.04 -31.34
C ARG A 332 1.49 31.40 -29.86
N VAL A 333 0.94 30.49 -29.06
CA VAL A 333 0.87 30.56 -27.60
C VAL A 333 1.78 29.48 -27.03
N SER A 334 2.65 29.85 -26.08
CA SER A 334 3.54 28.89 -25.43
C SER A 334 3.53 29.06 -23.93
N PHE A 335 3.37 27.95 -23.20
CA PHE A 335 3.45 27.90 -21.74
C PHE A 335 4.85 27.44 -21.29
N ALA A 336 5.31 27.98 -20.17
CA ALA A 336 6.56 27.61 -19.52
C ALA A 336 6.42 27.60 -17.99
N GLY A 337 7.48 27.17 -17.29
CA GLY A 337 7.48 27.02 -15.84
C GLY A 337 6.98 25.65 -15.36
N GLN A 338 7.16 25.37 -14.08
CA GLN A 338 6.81 24.09 -13.43
C GLN A 338 6.15 24.33 -12.06
N GLY A 339 5.34 23.38 -11.63
CA GLY A 339 4.58 23.47 -10.37
C GLY A 339 3.70 24.72 -10.35
N ALA A 340 3.73 25.45 -9.23
CA ALA A 340 2.90 26.63 -8.99
C ALA A 340 3.27 27.84 -9.86
N ASN A 341 4.55 28.00 -10.24
CA ASN A 341 5.01 29.19 -10.98
C ASN A 341 5.07 28.87 -12.47
N ARG A 342 4.08 29.38 -13.21
CA ARG A 342 3.96 29.20 -14.66
C ARG A 342 4.05 30.54 -15.37
N SER A 343 4.33 30.51 -16.66
CA SER A 343 4.24 31.69 -17.51
C SER A 343 3.66 31.36 -18.87
N VAL A 344 3.06 32.36 -19.50
CA VAL A 344 2.56 32.28 -20.87
C VAL A 344 3.22 33.35 -21.73
N THR A 345 3.58 32.98 -22.96
CA THR A 345 4.09 33.88 -23.98
C THR A 345 3.12 33.90 -25.15
N LEU A 346 2.70 35.10 -25.57
CA LEU A 346 1.70 35.30 -26.62
C LEU A 346 2.37 36.00 -27.80
N CYS A 347 2.29 35.43 -29.00
CA CYS A 347 2.80 36.06 -30.22
C CYS A 347 1.66 36.29 -31.23
N PRO A 348 1.14 37.52 -31.37
CA PRO A 348 0.13 37.84 -32.36
C PRO A 348 0.57 37.50 -33.79
N ALA A 349 -0.41 37.33 -34.68
CA ALA A 349 -0.15 37.20 -36.11
C ALA A 349 0.47 38.50 -36.67
N SER A 350 1.35 38.39 -37.67
CA SER A 350 1.88 39.54 -38.40
C SER A 350 0.80 40.17 -39.27
N GLY A 351 0.80 41.50 -39.44
CA GLY A 351 -0.22 42.22 -40.21
C GLY A 351 -1.61 42.24 -39.57
N LYS A 352 -1.71 42.04 -38.25
CA LYS A 352 -2.96 42.01 -37.47
C LYS A 352 -2.83 42.85 -36.21
N THR A 353 -3.67 43.88 -36.11
CA THR A 353 -3.81 44.74 -34.94
C THR A 353 -5.21 44.65 -34.35
N GLY A 354 -5.36 45.00 -33.08
CA GLY A 354 -6.63 44.93 -32.37
C GLY A 354 -6.50 44.56 -30.90
N THR A 355 -7.62 44.20 -30.28
CA THR A 355 -7.68 43.75 -28.89
C THR A 355 -8.38 42.41 -28.79
N ALA A 356 -7.76 41.43 -28.12
CA ALA A 356 -8.37 40.13 -27.80
C ALA A 356 -8.52 39.94 -26.29
N LEU A 357 -9.59 39.28 -25.87
CA LEU A 357 -9.80 38.81 -24.50
C LEU A 357 -9.24 37.39 -24.37
N ILE A 358 -8.26 37.24 -23.47
CA ILE A 358 -7.62 35.97 -23.18
C ILE A 358 -8.25 35.38 -21.91
N THR A 359 -8.66 34.12 -21.98
CA THR A 359 -9.14 33.35 -20.83
C THR A 359 -8.17 32.21 -20.56
N LEU A 360 -7.62 32.16 -19.35
CA LEU A 360 -6.88 30.99 -18.87
C LEU A 360 -7.72 30.26 -17.83
N SER A 361 -7.85 28.95 -18.01
CA SER A 361 -8.55 28.07 -17.07
C SER A 361 -7.59 27.01 -16.52
N VAL A 362 -7.74 26.68 -15.24
CA VAL A 362 -6.97 25.64 -14.56
C VAL A 362 -7.91 24.58 -14.02
N TRP A 363 -7.54 23.30 -14.20
CA TRP A 363 -8.34 22.13 -13.83
C TRP A 363 -7.51 21.15 -13.01
N ASP A 364 -8.12 20.63 -11.96
CA ASP A 364 -7.57 19.66 -11.02
C ASP A 364 -8.10 18.24 -11.25
N GLY A 365 -8.85 18.04 -12.34
CA GLY A 365 -9.53 16.78 -12.62
C GLY A 365 -10.99 16.76 -12.17
N GLN A 366 -11.47 17.77 -11.43
CA GLN A 366 -12.83 17.89 -10.90
C GLN A 366 -13.43 19.28 -11.21
N GLU A 367 -14.76 19.40 -11.14
CA GLU A 367 -15.45 20.69 -11.31
C GLU A 367 -15.71 21.33 -9.94
N PRO A 368 -15.68 22.67 -9.81
CA PRO A 368 -15.49 23.67 -10.86
C PRO A 368 -14.02 24.02 -11.17
N MET A 369 -13.74 24.50 -12.39
CA MET A 369 -12.42 25.03 -12.79
C MET A 369 -12.13 26.44 -12.25
N GLY A 370 -10.86 26.76 -12.04
CA GLY A 370 -10.39 28.12 -11.77
C GLY A 370 -10.16 28.91 -13.06
N THR A 371 -10.53 30.19 -13.13
CA THR A 371 -10.35 31.00 -14.34
C THR A 371 -9.81 32.41 -14.05
N THR A 372 -9.03 32.95 -14.98
CA THR A 372 -8.61 34.36 -15.01
C THR A 372 -8.71 34.91 -16.43
N GLN A 373 -8.96 36.21 -16.57
CA GLN A 373 -9.11 36.88 -17.85
C GLN A 373 -8.31 38.18 -17.89
N PHE A 374 -7.72 38.48 -19.04
CA PHE A 374 -6.99 39.72 -19.30
C PHE A 374 -7.05 40.09 -20.78
N ARG A 375 -6.86 41.35 -21.11
CA ARG A 375 -6.84 41.84 -22.50
C ARG A 375 -5.43 41.84 -23.06
N LEU A 376 -5.30 41.41 -24.31
CA LEU A 376 -4.11 41.61 -25.14
C LEU A 376 -4.39 42.72 -26.16
N THR A 377 -3.62 43.80 -26.13
CA THR A 377 -3.67 44.88 -27.12
C THR A 377 -2.49 44.76 -28.09
N VAL A 378 -2.78 44.69 -29.39
CA VAL A 378 -1.79 44.56 -30.46
C VAL A 378 -1.78 45.82 -31.30
N GLY A 379 -0.68 46.55 -31.27
CA GLY A 379 -0.45 47.76 -32.07
C GLY A 379 0.36 47.50 -33.35
N ASP A 380 0.45 48.50 -34.21
CA ASP A 380 1.27 48.44 -35.43
C ASP A 380 2.76 48.31 -35.07
N ALA A 381 3.51 47.53 -35.86
CA ALA A 381 4.96 47.56 -35.83
C ALA A 381 5.47 48.91 -36.37
N ALA A 382 6.61 49.40 -35.88
CA ALA A 382 7.20 50.63 -36.40
C ALA A 382 7.74 50.40 -37.83
N ASN A 383 7.36 51.25 -38.79
CA ASN A 383 7.77 51.17 -40.19
C ASN A 383 9.31 51.35 -40.34
N THR A 384 9.96 50.57 -41.21
CA THR A 384 11.40 50.68 -41.51
C THR A 384 11.66 51.32 -42.88
N PRO A 385 12.83 51.97 -43.13
CA PRO A 385 13.09 52.60 -44.42
C PRO A 385 13.40 51.59 -45.54
N PRO A 386 12.99 51.86 -46.79
CA PRO A 386 13.30 51.01 -47.93
C PRO A 386 14.81 50.99 -48.25
N THR A 387 15.25 50.01 -49.02
CA THR A 387 16.65 49.80 -49.41
C THR A 387 16.83 49.72 -50.92
N LEU A 388 17.92 50.32 -51.43
CA LEU A 388 18.32 50.32 -52.85
C LEU A 388 19.74 49.75 -52.99
N SER A 389 19.96 48.84 -53.95
CA SER A 389 21.31 48.34 -54.25
C SER A 389 22.17 49.42 -54.92
N ALA A 390 23.49 49.38 -54.69
CA ALA A 390 24.43 50.25 -55.39
C ALA A 390 24.49 49.97 -56.90
N ILE A 391 24.64 51.02 -57.72
CA ILE A 391 24.85 50.94 -59.17
C ILE A 391 26.25 51.47 -59.49
N PRO A 392 27.07 50.74 -60.28
CA PRO A 392 28.41 51.22 -60.66
C PRO A 392 28.35 52.30 -61.76
N ASP A 393 29.37 53.16 -61.80
CA ASP A 393 29.54 54.18 -62.84
C ASP A 393 29.68 53.56 -64.25
N GLN A 394 29.17 54.26 -65.26
CA GLN A 394 29.07 53.83 -66.66
C GLN A 394 29.93 54.69 -67.58
N LEU A 395 30.51 54.07 -68.61
CA LEU A 395 31.29 54.72 -69.67
C LEU A 395 30.74 54.28 -71.03
N ILE A 396 30.30 55.23 -71.85
CA ILE A 396 29.66 54.98 -73.15
C ILE A 396 30.22 55.88 -74.26
N PRO A 397 30.21 55.44 -75.53
CA PRO A 397 30.61 56.28 -76.65
C PRO A 397 29.66 57.45 -76.88
N ALA A 398 30.12 58.51 -77.54
CA ALA A 398 29.27 59.62 -77.98
C ALA A 398 28.22 59.13 -78.99
N GLY A 399 26.95 59.25 -78.60
CA GLY A 399 25.81 58.70 -79.34
C GLY A 399 25.40 57.27 -78.93
N GLY A 400 26.10 56.64 -77.98
CA GLY A 400 25.73 55.35 -77.41
C GLY A 400 24.73 55.45 -76.25
N THR A 401 24.23 54.30 -75.79
CA THR A 401 23.36 54.16 -74.61
C THR A 401 24.01 53.19 -73.61
N THR A 402 23.59 53.23 -72.34
CA THR A 402 24.10 52.27 -71.33
C THR A 402 23.50 50.86 -71.48
N GLY A 403 22.44 50.70 -72.27
CA GLY A 403 21.52 49.57 -72.12
C GLY A 403 20.87 49.52 -70.72
N PRO A 404 20.05 48.48 -70.44
CA PRO A 404 19.37 48.33 -69.15
C PRO A 404 20.33 47.86 -68.04
N ILE A 405 20.51 48.67 -67.00
CA ILE A 405 21.34 48.38 -65.81
C ILE A 405 20.45 47.89 -64.67
N PRO A 406 20.64 46.68 -64.12
CA PRO A 406 19.79 46.14 -63.05
C PRO A 406 20.14 46.71 -61.66
N PHE A 407 19.11 46.91 -60.83
CA PHE A 407 19.20 47.24 -59.40
C PHE A 407 18.03 46.62 -58.62
N THR A 408 18.18 46.48 -57.30
CA THR A 408 17.13 45.92 -56.43
C THR A 408 16.52 46.97 -55.50
N VAL A 409 15.22 46.82 -55.26
CA VAL A 409 14.46 47.56 -54.25
C VAL A 409 13.84 46.57 -53.28
N SER A 410 14.00 46.80 -51.96
CA SER A 410 13.40 45.96 -50.93
C SER A 410 13.07 46.75 -49.68
N ASP A 411 12.00 46.36 -49.01
CA ASP A 411 11.59 46.84 -47.70
C ASP A 411 10.98 45.67 -46.92
N ALA A 412 11.05 45.70 -45.60
CA ALA A 412 10.53 44.61 -44.77
C ALA A 412 8.99 44.64 -44.67
N GLU A 413 8.38 45.82 -44.82
CA GLU A 413 6.94 46.03 -44.64
C GLU A 413 6.21 46.26 -45.99
N THR A 414 6.88 46.85 -46.99
CA THR A 414 6.28 47.24 -48.28
C THR A 414 6.54 46.19 -49.38
N PRO A 415 5.47 45.58 -49.96
CA PRO A 415 5.64 44.62 -51.05
C PRO A 415 6.25 45.25 -52.31
N PRO A 416 7.10 44.51 -53.07
CA PRO A 416 7.91 45.10 -54.15
C PRO A 416 7.13 45.71 -55.33
N GLU A 417 5.88 45.29 -55.52
CA GLU A 417 4.96 45.82 -56.52
C GLU A 417 4.46 47.24 -56.23
N PHE A 418 4.57 47.71 -54.98
CA PHE A 418 4.12 49.04 -54.56
C PHE A 418 5.22 50.12 -54.60
N PHE A 419 6.46 49.75 -54.94
CA PHE A 419 7.52 50.75 -55.09
C PHE A 419 7.35 51.56 -56.38
N GLU A 420 7.23 52.88 -56.19
CA GLU A 420 7.53 53.85 -57.23
C GLU A 420 8.99 54.27 -57.13
N VAL A 421 9.73 54.15 -58.24
CA VAL A 421 11.10 54.64 -58.36
C VAL A 421 11.07 55.91 -59.20
N THR A 422 11.63 56.98 -58.68
CA THR A 422 11.83 58.25 -59.39
C THR A 422 13.32 58.43 -59.71
N PHE A 423 13.61 59.23 -60.73
CA PHE A 423 14.97 59.51 -61.17
C PHE A 423 15.25 61.01 -61.28
N GLY A 424 16.52 61.37 -61.16
CA GLY A 424 17.05 62.71 -61.34
C GLY A 424 18.39 62.67 -62.07
N CYS A 425 18.77 63.79 -62.67
CA CYS A 425 20.03 64.00 -63.36
C CYS A 425 20.58 65.38 -62.99
N ASP A 426 21.89 65.50 -62.77
CA ASP A 426 22.55 66.77 -62.49
C ASP A 426 22.89 67.59 -63.76
N ASN A 427 22.89 66.94 -64.92
CA ASN A 427 23.29 67.50 -66.20
C ASN A 427 22.27 67.17 -67.31
N TRP A 428 21.15 67.88 -67.27
CA TRP A 428 20.07 67.75 -68.25
C TRP A 428 20.43 68.21 -69.67
N ASP A 429 21.57 68.92 -69.82
CA ASP A 429 22.10 69.31 -71.13
C ASP A 429 22.83 68.14 -71.82
N LEU A 430 23.34 67.17 -71.05
CA LEU A 430 23.94 65.94 -71.58
C LEU A 430 22.91 64.83 -71.77
N ILE A 431 21.98 64.67 -70.81
CA ILE A 431 20.95 63.61 -70.83
C ILE A 431 19.58 64.25 -70.67
N SER A 432 18.68 64.04 -71.61
CA SER A 432 17.32 64.58 -71.51
C SER A 432 16.45 63.78 -70.54
N TRP A 433 15.32 64.36 -70.11
CA TRP A 433 14.34 63.63 -69.29
C TRP A 433 13.89 62.31 -69.94
N SER A 434 13.69 62.30 -71.27
CA SER A 434 13.31 61.08 -72.01
C SER A 434 14.48 60.14 -72.27
N GLY A 435 15.71 60.58 -72.00
CA GLY A 435 16.92 59.79 -72.12
C GLY A 435 17.11 58.82 -70.95
N ILE A 436 16.37 58.97 -69.85
CA ILE A 436 16.38 58.04 -68.72
C ILE A 436 15.10 57.21 -68.77
N ARG A 437 15.23 55.89 -68.86
CA ARG A 437 14.10 54.95 -68.88
C ARG A 437 14.23 53.96 -67.74
N LEU A 438 13.19 53.87 -66.92
CA LEU A 438 13.06 52.82 -65.90
C LEU A 438 12.29 51.64 -66.48
N GLY A 439 12.74 50.42 -66.16
CA GLY A 439 12.15 49.16 -66.56
C GLY A 439 12.17 48.13 -65.42
N GLY A 440 11.76 46.89 -65.72
CA GLY A 440 11.62 45.82 -64.73
C GLY A 440 10.37 45.96 -63.84
N SER A 441 10.08 44.92 -63.06
CA SER A 441 8.90 44.81 -62.18
C SER A 441 9.27 44.22 -60.82
N GLY A 442 8.44 44.52 -59.80
CA GLY A 442 8.69 44.09 -58.44
C GLY A 442 10.02 44.62 -57.89
N GLY A 443 10.76 43.75 -57.19
CA GLY A 443 12.01 44.10 -56.50
C GLY A 443 13.25 44.15 -57.39
N LEU A 444 13.15 43.74 -58.66
CA LEU A 444 14.23 43.81 -59.65
C LEU A 444 13.87 44.82 -60.73
N ARG A 445 14.58 45.95 -60.77
CA ARG A 445 14.33 47.07 -61.68
C ARG A 445 15.53 47.34 -62.55
N THR A 446 15.33 48.02 -63.67
CA THR A 446 16.41 48.43 -64.58
C THR A 446 16.36 49.93 -64.86
N VAL A 447 17.51 50.54 -65.08
CA VAL A 447 17.62 51.92 -65.59
C VAL A 447 18.46 51.92 -66.87
N GLU A 448 17.97 52.56 -67.92
CA GLU A 448 18.69 52.78 -69.17
C GLU A 448 18.88 54.29 -69.38
N VAL A 449 20.08 54.68 -69.78
CA VAL A 449 20.47 56.08 -69.96
C VAL A 449 20.98 56.33 -71.38
N THR A 450 20.39 57.31 -72.05
CA THR A 450 20.68 57.75 -73.43
C THR A 450 21.00 59.25 -73.42
N PRO A 451 22.28 59.64 -73.57
CA PRO A 451 22.69 61.03 -73.76
C PRO A 451 22.25 61.60 -75.12
N TYR A 452 22.34 62.92 -75.26
CA TYR A 452 22.19 63.55 -76.58
C TYR A 452 23.32 63.13 -77.54
N VAL A 453 22.94 62.95 -78.80
CA VAL A 453 23.86 62.52 -79.86
C VAL A 453 25.00 63.53 -80.03
N GLY A 454 26.23 63.04 -79.95
CA GLY A 454 27.45 63.84 -80.18
C GLY A 454 27.88 64.73 -79.01
N GLU A 455 27.09 64.79 -77.93
CA GLU A 455 27.48 65.48 -76.71
C GLU A 455 28.53 64.68 -75.93
N ARG A 456 29.39 65.38 -75.19
CA ARG A 456 30.45 64.78 -74.37
C ARG A 456 30.34 65.32 -72.96
N GLY A 457 30.63 64.48 -71.98
CA GLY A 457 30.66 64.93 -70.59
C GLY A 457 30.29 63.84 -69.60
N THR A 458 30.06 64.27 -68.37
CA THR A 458 29.65 63.42 -67.26
C THR A 458 28.31 63.92 -66.70
N ALA A 459 27.43 63.00 -66.35
CA ALA A 459 26.20 63.26 -65.62
C ALA A 459 26.06 62.26 -64.46
N GLU A 460 25.58 62.73 -63.33
CA GLU A 460 25.22 61.92 -62.16
C GLU A 460 23.71 61.68 -62.17
N ILE A 461 23.34 60.40 -62.19
CA ILE A 461 21.95 59.94 -62.17
C ILE A 461 21.62 59.49 -60.75
N SER A 462 20.57 60.08 -60.17
CA SER A 462 20.06 59.70 -58.85
C SER A 462 18.75 58.94 -58.98
N LEU A 463 18.60 57.81 -58.29
CA LEU A 463 17.35 57.07 -58.16
C LEU A 463 16.84 57.19 -56.72
N GLN A 464 15.53 57.37 -56.55
CA GLN A 464 14.88 57.48 -55.24
C GLN A 464 13.61 56.63 -55.19
N THR A 465 13.35 56.01 -54.04
CA THR A 465 12.09 55.29 -53.75
C THR A 465 11.59 55.62 -52.34
N SER A 466 10.30 55.39 -52.09
CA SER A 466 9.61 55.70 -50.84
C SER A 466 8.55 54.64 -50.55
N ASP A 467 8.38 54.27 -49.29
CA ASP A 467 7.28 53.43 -48.79
C ASP A 467 6.03 54.25 -48.41
N GLY A 468 6.17 55.58 -48.35
CA GLY A 468 5.12 56.54 -48.00
C GLY A 468 5.42 57.34 -46.73
N GLU A 469 6.38 56.88 -45.92
CA GLU A 469 6.82 57.53 -44.67
C GLU A 469 8.34 57.79 -44.66
N PHE A 470 9.14 56.86 -45.19
CA PHE A 470 10.58 56.96 -45.35
C PHE A 470 11.00 56.81 -46.82
N SER A 471 12.19 57.32 -47.17
CA SER A 471 12.72 57.24 -48.54
C SER A 471 14.20 56.86 -48.56
N ALA A 472 14.61 56.19 -49.64
CA ALA A 472 15.99 55.80 -49.91
C ALA A 472 16.43 56.33 -51.28
N SER A 473 17.72 56.64 -51.41
CA SER A 473 18.31 57.13 -52.65
C SER A 473 19.69 56.53 -52.94
N VAL A 474 20.01 56.35 -54.23
CA VAL A 474 21.30 55.90 -54.74
C VAL A 474 21.68 56.75 -55.96
N ALA A 475 22.97 56.96 -56.21
CA ALA A 475 23.45 57.68 -57.39
C ALA A 475 24.63 56.99 -58.07
N PHE A 476 24.76 57.16 -59.39
CA PHE A 476 25.86 56.66 -60.21
C PHE A 476 26.18 57.63 -61.35
N ARG A 477 27.39 57.59 -61.89
CA ARG A 477 27.83 58.49 -62.96
C ARG A 477 27.79 57.84 -64.33
N VAL A 478 27.42 58.61 -65.34
CA VAL A 478 27.48 58.24 -66.77
C VAL A 478 28.46 59.18 -67.47
N THR A 479 29.50 58.63 -68.09
CA THR A 479 30.53 59.36 -68.84
C THR A 479 30.43 59.05 -70.32
N VAL A 480 30.39 60.09 -71.16
CA VAL A 480 30.31 59.99 -72.61
C VAL A 480 31.66 60.37 -73.24
N ASP A 481 32.37 59.40 -73.82
CA ASP A 481 33.65 59.59 -74.51
C ASP A 481 33.50 59.45 -76.03
N ALA A 482 34.24 60.25 -76.79
CA ALA A 482 34.06 60.42 -78.22
C ALA A 482 35.36 60.12 -79.00
N SER A 483 36.16 59.24 -78.43
CA SER A 483 37.27 58.53 -79.10
C SER A 483 36.77 57.36 -79.96
N LEU A 484 35.45 57.11 -80.01
CA LEU A 484 34.76 56.03 -80.74
C LEU A 484 33.78 56.68 -81.75
N THR A 485 34.04 56.65 -83.07
CA THR A 485 33.18 57.32 -84.09
C THR A 485 33.03 56.54 -85.39
N CYS A 486 31.76 56.26 -85.76
CA CYS A 486 31.30 55.68 -87.03
C CYS A 486 31.60 56.56 -88.27
N GLY A 487 32.05 55.94 -89.37
CA GLY A 487 32.28 56.56 -90.67
C GLY A 487 33.75 56.88 -91.00
N ASN A 488 34.69 56.23 -90.33
CA ASN A 488 36.13 56.39 -90.50
C ASN A 488 36.74 55.32 -91.45
N PHE A 489 35.92 54.42 -92.01
CA PHE A 489 36.30 53.31 -92.88
C PHE A 489 37.15 52.21 -92.22
N GLU A 490 37.28 52.22 -90.89
CA GLU A 490 37.79 51.11 -90.09
C GLU A 490 36.62 50.48 -89.32
N LEU A 491 36.73 49.19 -88.96
CA LEU A 491 35.68 48.51 -88.20
C LEU A 491 36.06 48.56 -86.72
N ASP A 492 35.57 49.57 -86.01
CA ASP A 492 35.91 49.79 -84.60
C ASP A 492 35.18 48.78 -83.67
N PRO A 493 35.70 48.51 -82.45
CA PRO A 493 35.02 47.63 -81.49
C PRO A 493 33.61 48.13 -81.13
N GLY A 494 32.59 47.44 -81.64
CA GLY A 494 31.17 47.83 -81.49
C GLY A 494 30.45 48.13 -82.81
N GLU A 495 31.15 48.23 -83.93
CA GLU A 495 30.57 48.49 -85.26
C GLU A 495 30.29 47.19 -86.04
N THR A 496 29.16 47.15 -86.77
CA THR A 496 28.78 46.06 -87.68
C THR A 496 28.94 46.43 -89.16
N CYS A 497 28.96 47.73 -89.49
CA CYS A 497 29.12 48.23 -90.86
C CYS A 497 29.71 49.66 -90.92
N ASP A 498 30.82 49.89 -91.65
CA ASP A 498 31.35 51.24 -91.96
C ASP A 498 31.63 51.39 -93.49
N PRO A 499 31.19 52.49 -94.16
CA PRO A 499 30.44 53.66 -93.65
C PRO A 499 28.91 53.45 -93.66
N PRO A 500 28.11 54.34 -93.04
CA PRO A 500 26.64 54.29 -92.94
C PRO A 500 25.87 53.85 -94.19
N SER A 501 26.38 54.20 -95.37
CA SER A 501 25.81 53.83 -96.67
C SER A 501 25.79 52.33 -96.97
N ARG A 502 26.52 51.51 -96.20
CA ARG A 502 26.59 50.05 -96.37
C ARG A 502 25.67 49.29 -95.42
N CYS A 503 24.96 50.01 -94.56
CA CYS A 503 24.06 49.44 -93.57
C CYS A 503 22.63 49.25 -94.15
N PRO A 504 21.87 48.22 -93.71
CA PRO A 504 20.52 47.94 -94.20
C PRO A 504 19.50 49.06 -93.91
N THR A 505 18.51 49.30 -94.78
CA THR A 505 17.51 50.40 -94.63
C THR A 505 16.04 49.97 -94.57
N SER A 506 15.73 48.68 -94.71
CA SER A 506 14.40 48.09 -94.53
C SER A 506 14.53 46.58 -94.32
N CYS A 507 13.80 46.01 -93.36
CA CYS A 507 13.83 44.57 -93.07
C CYS A 507 12.51 43.83 -93.33
N ALA A 508 11.41 44.49 -93.73
CA ALA A 508 10.10 43.82 -93.88
C ALA A 508 10.01 42.89 -95.11
N ASP A 509 9.54 41.65 -94.91
CA ASP A 509 9.22 40.70 -95.97
C ASP A 509 7.70 40.36 -96.06
N VAL A 510 7.35 39.21 -96.66
CA VAL A 510 5.94 38.79 -96.92
C VAL A 510 5.53 37.62 -96.01
N ASP A 511 6.44 37.08 -95.21
CA ASP A 511 6.20 35.96 -94.31
C ASP A 511 5.77 36.49 -92.93
N PRO A 512 4.53 36.22 -92.47
CA PRO A 512 4.10 36.64 -91.13
C PRO A 512 4.84 35.91 -90.00
N CYS A 513 5.64 34.89 -90.30
CA CYS A 513 6.38 34.07 -89.33
C CYS A 513 7.87 34.47 -89.18
N THR A 514 8.23 35.71 -89.50
CA THR A 514 9.59 36.27 -89.29
C THR A 514 9.50 37.61 -88.55
N ASP A 515 10.34 37.80 -87.53
CA ASP A 515 10.45 39.08 -86.82
C ASP A 515 11.42 39.99 -87.58
N ASP A 516 10.85 40.88 -88.37
CA ASP A 516 11.58 41.77 -89.27
C ASP A 516 11.95 43.12 -88.60
N THR A 517 12.47 43.04 -87.38
CA THR A 517 12.87 44.24 -86.62
C THR A 517 14.32 44.64 -86.89
N MET A 518 14.50 45.92 -87.28
CA MET A 518 15.83 46.51 -87.46
C MET A 518 16.45 46.83 -86.10
N SER A 519 17.65 46.31 -85.84
CA SER A 519 18.45 46.60 -84.64
C SER A 519 19.64 47.49 -85.00
N GLY A 520 19.95 48.49 -84.17
CA GLY A 520 20.95 49.52 -84.46
C GLY A 520 20.47 50.57 -85.46
N SER A 521 21.35 51.46 -85.91
CA SER A 521 21.04 52.49 -86.90
C SER A 521 22.15 52.61 -87.95
N PRO A 522 21.81 52.81 -89.24
CA PRO A 522 22.79 53.10 -90.26
C PRO A 522 23.66 54.32 -89.91
N ALA A 523 23.15 55.26 -89.10
CA ALA A 523 23.88 56.45 -88.68
C ALA A 523 24.95 56.20 -87.61
N SER A 524 24.87 55.07 -86.89
CA SER A 524 25.79 54.67 -85.81
C SER A 524 26.63 53.43 -86.16
N CYS A 525 26.58 52.97 -87.41
CA CYS A 525 27.38 51.85 -87.94
C CYS A 525 27.12 50.50 -87.24
N ASP A 526 25.98 50.34 -86.57
CA ASP A 526 25.60 49.15 -85.80
C ASP A 526 24.34 48.44 -86.36
N ALA A 527 23.83 48.85 -87.53
CA ALA A 527 22.58 48.32 -88.08
C ALA A 527 22.67 46.87 -88.58
N THR A 528 21.72 46.05 -88.14
CA THR A 528 21.55 44.65 -88.54
C THR A 528 20.08 44.37 -88.89
N CYS A 529 19.84 43.56 -89.93
CA CYS A 529 18.52 43.00 -90.27
C CYS A 529 18.59 41.48 -90.07
N PRO A 530 18.43 40.99 -88.84
CA PRO A 530 18.10 39.59 -88.65
C PRO A 530 16.67 39.35 -89.17
N HIS A 531 16.48 38.34 -90.02
CA HIS A 531 15.17 37.78 -90.32
C HIS A 531 15.03 36.54 -89.46
N ASP A 532 14.89 36.79 -88.17
CA ASP A 532 14.84 35.69 -87.22
C ASP A 532 13.47 35.04 -87.38
N PRO A 533 13.42 33.71 -87.65
CA PRO A 533 12.16 33.01 -87.68
C PRO A 533 11.49 33.25 -86.33
N VAL A 534 10.20 33.59 -86.35
CA VAL A 534 9.38 33.61 -85.14
C VAL A 534 9.33 32.17 -84.66
N MET A 535 10.25 31.83 -83.76
CA MET A 535 10.29 30.53 -83.09
C MET A 535 9.46 30.55 -81.81
N VAL A 536 8.88 31.72 -81.49
CA VAL A 536 8.08 31.96 -80.30
C VAL A 536 6.62 31.82 -80.69
N CYS A 537 5.95 30.90 -80.03
CA CYS A 537 4.53 30.65 -80.22
C CYS A 537 3.75 31.81 -79.59
N LEU A 538 3.06 32.63 -80.39
CA LEU A 538 2.41 33.86 -79.94
C LEU A 538 0.98 33.92 -80.47
N SER A 539 0.05 33.74 -79.54
CA SER A 539 -1.38 33.68 -79.84
C SER A 539 -1.95 34.99 -80.41
N GLY A 540 -2.59 34.92 -81.56
CA GLY A 540 -3.36 35.98 -82.21
C GLY A 540 -2.59 36.78 -83.28
N ASP A 541 -1.42 36.34 -83.69
CA ASP A 541 -0.59 36.96 -84.74
C ASP A 541 -0.78 36.32 -86.14
N GLY A 542 -1.50 35.19 -86.21
CA GLY A 542 -1.83 34.49 -87.45
C GLY A 542 -0.69 33.64 -88.02
N CYS A 543 0.41 33.45 -87.28
CA CYS A 543 1.51 32.56 -87.60
C CYS A 543 1.39 31.23 -86.82
N CYS A 544 1.83 30.11 -87.41
CA CYS A 544 1.98 28.83 -86.68
C CYS A 544 3.36 28.23 -87.01
N PRO A 545 4.41 28.59 -86.25
CA PRO A 545 5.77 28.13 -86.50
C PRO A 545 5.96 26.62 -86.34
N ALA A 546 6.95 26.05 -87.02
CA ALA A 546 7.26 24.62 -86.91
C ALA A 546 7.74 24.27 -85.47
N GLY A 547 6.92 23.50 -84.75
CA GLY A 547 7.13 23.16 -83.33
C GLY A 547 6.16 23.84 -82.37
N CYS A 548 5.42 24.85 -82.83
CA CYS A 548 4.26 25.40 -82.13
C CYS A 548 3.02 24.54 -82.38
N HIS A 549 2.13 24.54 -81.42
CA HIS A 549 0.94 23.70 -81.32
C HIS A 549 -0.12 24.50 -80.56
N GLY A 550 -1.37 24.06 -80.57
CA GLY A 550 -2.48 24.83 -80.00
C GLY A 550 -2.23 25.27 -78.55
N GLY A 551 -1.45 24.51 -77.78
CA GLY A 551 -1.21 24.75 -76.34
C GLY A 551 -0.31 25.96 -76.06
N ASN A 552 0.50 26.39 -77.03
CA ASN A 552 1.36 27.56 -76.92
C ASN A 552 1.10 28.61 -78.00
N ASP A 553 0.30 28.29 -79.02
CA ASP A 553 -0.16 29.22 -80.06
C ASP A 553 -1.62 28.96 -80.44
N THR A 554 -2.53 29.89 -80.14
CA THR A 554 -3.96 29.73 -80.49
C THR A 554 -4.24 29.80 -81.98
N ASP A 555 -3.29 30.25 -82.80
CA ASP A 555 -3.43 30.26 -84.26
C ASP A 555 -3.11 28.89 -84.88
N CYS A 556 -2.56 27.95 -84.10
CA CYS A 556 -2.37 26.55 -84.50
C CYS A 556 -3.63 25.70 -84.22
N PRO A 557 -4.16 24.95 -85.21
CA PRO A 557 -5.32 24.08 -85.01
C PRO A 557 -4.98 22.85 -84.17
N PRO A 558 -5.89 22.35 -83.30
CA PRO A 558 -5.65 21.17 -82.48
C PRO A 558 -5.59 19.89 -83.33
N VAL A 559 -4.56 19.05 -83.14
CA VAL A 559 -4.33 17.83 -83.93
C VAL A 559 -3.92 16.65 -83.07
N CYS A 560 -4.89 15.81 -82.73
CA CYS A 560 -4.67 14.57 -82.00
C CYS A 560 -3.73 13.59 -82.74
N GLY A 561 -2.65 13.21 -82.06
CA GLY A 561 -1.57 12.36 -82.57
C GLY A 561 -0.29 13.11 -82.99
N ASN A 562 -0.18 14.42 -82.71
CA ASN A 562 0.97 15.24 -83.08
C ASN A 562 2.10 15.25 -82.03
N SER A 563 1.93 14.53 -80.92
CA SER A 563 2.79 14.44 -79.72
C SER A 563 2.86 15.70 -78.85
N TYR A 564 1.89 16.61 -78.99
CA TYR A 564 1.76 17.84 -78.20
C TYR A 564 0.33 17.96 -77.63
N LEU A 565 0.20 18.50 -76.41
CA LEU A 565 -1.10 18.61 -75.73
C LEU A 565 -1.80 19.92 -76.14
N ASP A 566 -2.73 19.83 -77.09
CA ASP A 566 -3.47 20.98 -77.59
C ASP A 566 -4.63 21.40 -76.65
N PRO A 567 -5.15 22.65 -76.73
CA PRO A 567 -6.32 23.07 -75.99
C PRO A 567 -7.50 22.22 -76.43
N GLU A 568 -8.23 21.67 -75.47
CA GLU A 568 -9.28 20.65 -75.64
C GLU A 568 -8.78 19.19 -75.69
N GLU A 569 -7.46 18.95 -75.67
CA GLU A 569 -6.88 17.60 -75.49
C GLU A 569 -6.44 17.36 -74.03
N THR A 570 -6.44 16.09 -73.62
CA THR A 570 -5.97 15.61 -72.30
C THR A 570 -4.78 14.66 -72.40
N CYS A 571 -4.45 14.20 -73.61
CA CYS A 571 -3.36 13.28 -73.90
C CYS A 571 -3.08 13.24 -75.41
N ASP A 572 -1.81 13.20 -75.84
CA ASP A 572 -1.42 13.01 -77.24
C ASP A 572 -0.10 12.20 -77.30
N PRO A 573 0.06 11.17 -78.17
CA PRO A 573 -0.91 10.60 -79.14
C PRO A 573 -2.01 9.75 -78.49
N PRO A 574 -3.05 9.29 -79.21
CA PRO A 574 -4.13 8.44 -78.67
C PRO A 574 -3.69 7.23 -77.84
N THR A 575 -2.46 6.74 -78.04
CA THR A 575 -1.87 5.64 -77.27
C THR A 575 -1.36 6.04 -75.88
N THR A 576 -1.14 7.33 -75.62
CA THR A 576 -0.73 7.86 -74.31
C THR A 576 -1.93 8.21 -73.44
N CYS A 577 -3.12 8.25 -74.03
CA CYS A 577 -4.37 8.38 -73.29
C CYS A 577 -4.65 7.16 -72.41
N PRO A 578 -5.16 7.37 -71.19
CA PRO A 578 -5.49 6.26 -70.29
C PRO A 578 -6.59 5.38 -70.88
N ALA A 579 -6.31 4.08 -70.98
CA ALA A 579 -7.28 3.06 -71.39
C ALA A 579 -8.05 2.45 -70.20
N SER A 580 -7.53 2.66 -68.99
CA SER A 580 -8.12 2.33 -67.69
C SER A 580 -7.70 3.41 -66.70
N CYS A 581 -8.55 3.71 -65.73
CA CYS A 581 -8.25 4.68 -64.67
C CYS A 581 -7.95 4.05 -63.32
N ASP A 582 -7.99 2.70 -63.24
CA ASP A 582 -7.57 1.94 -62.08
C ASP A 582 -6.12 2.29 -61.72
N ASP A 583 -5.95 3.11 -60.69
CA ASP A 583 -4.65 3.56 -60.19
C ASP A 583 -4.06 2.61 -59.13
N GLY A 584 -4.80 1.53 -58.82
CA GLY A 584 -4.45 0.54 -57.81
C GLY A 584 -4.56 1.06 -56.37
N ASP A 585 -5.07 2.28 -56.17
CA ASP A 585 -5.41 2.82 -54.86
C ASP A 585 -6.87 2.47 -54.55
N ALA A 586 -7.09 1.74 -53.46
CA ALA A 586 -8.45 1.40 -53.02
C ALA A 586 -9.22 2.64 -52.51
N CYS A 587 -8.52 3.76 -52.25
CA CYS A 587 -9.08 5.01 -51.76
C CYS A 587 -9.60 5.98 -52.82
N THR A 588 -9.63 5.55 -54.07
CA THR A 588 -10.08 6.39 -55.19
C THR A 588 -11.21 5.69 -55.94
N ALA A 589 -12.26 6.45 -56.22
CA ALA A 589 -13.31 6.00 -57.14
C ALA A 589 -12.91 6.40 -58.55
N ASP A 590 -12.36 5.44 -59.31
CA ASP A 590 -11.76 5.68 -60.61
C ASP A 590 -12.77 5.63 -61.76
N GLN A 591 -12.87 6.72 -62.51
CA GLN A 591 -13.77 6.86 -63.65
C GLN A 591 -13.04 7.44 -64.86
N LEU A 592 -13.11 6.74 -66.00
CA LEU A 592 -12.61 7.24 -67.28
C LEU A 592 -13.68 8.11 -67.97
N LEU A 593 -13.35 9.36 -68.25
CA LEU A 593 -14.20 10.33 -68.96
C LEU A 593 -13.55 10.73 -70.30
N GLY A 594 -14.35 10.89 -71.36
CA GLY A 594 -13.88 11.31 -72.70
C GLY A 594 -13.57 10.14 -73.65
N GLU A 595 -12.99 10.45 -74.83
CA GLU A 595 -12.72 9.45 -75.88
C GLU A 595 -11.23 9.40 -76.26
N THR A 596 -10.65 8.20 -76.21
CA THR A 596 -9.23 7.93 -76.49
C THR A 596 -8.83 8.28 -77.93
N ALA A 597 -9.74 8.10 -78.88
CA ALA A 597 -9.52 8.41 -80.30
C ALA A 597 -9.55 9.91 -80.62
N ALA A 598 -10.08 10.73 -79.71
CA ALA A 598 -10.16 12.18 -79.84
C ALA A 598 -9.22 12.89 -78.86
N CYS A 599 -8.26 12.17 -78.26
CA CYS A 599 -7.30 12.74 -77.31
C CYS A 599 -7.95 13.45 -76.10
N THR A 600 -9.20 13.10 -75.74
CA THR A 600 -9.98 13.76 -74.67
C THR A 600 -10.19 12.87 -73.43
N ALA A 601 -9.60 11.67 -73.44
CA ALA A 601 -9.72 10.69 -72.38
C ALA A 601 -8.92 11.13 -71.14
N ARG A 602 -9.58 11.22 -70.00
CA ARG A 602 -9.00 11.60 -68.71
C ARG A 602 -9.58 10.78 -67.58
N CYS A 603 -8.78 10.59 -66.55
CA CYS A 603 -9.19 9.91 -65.33
C CYS A 603 -9.70 10.90 -64.30
N GLU A 604 -10.84 10.58 -63.71
CA GLU A 604 -11.33 11.20 -62.49
C GLU A 604 -11.21 10.15 -61.38
N ASN A 605 -10.28 10.38 -60.46
CA ASN A 605 -10.02 9.52 -59.32
C ASN A 605 -10.49 10.29 -58.09
N ALA A 606 -11.78 10.17 -57.77
CA ALA A 606 -12.38 10.93 -56.69
C ALA A 606 -11.97 10.32 -55.34
N PRO A 607 -11.36 11.09 -54.41
CA PRO A 607 -10.90 10.55 -53.15
C PRO A 607 -12.09 10.14 -52.26
N ILE A 608 -12.01 8.94 -51.71
CA ILE A 608 -12.90 8.48 -50.64
C ILE A 608 -12.43 9.17 -49.35
N THR A 609 -13.25 10.03 -48.77
CA THR A 609 -12.90 10.82 -47.56
C THR A 609 -13.65 10.38 -46.30
N SER A 610 -14.49 9.36 -46.39
CA SER A 610 -15.27 8.83 -45.27
C SER A 610 -14.63 7.55 -44.75
N CYS A 611 -14.45 7.44 -43.43
CA CYS A 611 -13.94 6.21 -42.80
C CYS A 611 -14.99 5.08 -42.95
N GLY A 612 -14.59 3.95 -43.54
CA GLY A 612 -15.50 2.89 -43.99
C GLY A 612 -14.89 1.50 -43.82
N ALA A 613 -15.27 0.78 -42.77
CA ALA A 613 -14.67 -0.54 -42.51
C ALA A 613 -14.97 -1.59 -43.59
N GLY A 614 -13.93 -2.17 -44.19
CA GLY A 614 -13.97 -3.30 -45.12
C GLY A 614 -13.97 -2.90 -46.61
N ASP A 615 -13.63 -1.66 -46.93
CA ASP A 615 -13.49 -1.17 -48.31
C ASP A 615 -12.03 -1.13 -48.79
N GLY A 616 -11.07 -1.40 -47.89
CA GLY A 616 -9.64 -1.48 -48.21
C GLY A 616 -8.95 -0.12 -48.29
N CYS A 617 -9.63 0.97 -47.94
CA CYS A 617 -9.12 2.34 -47.97
C CYS A 617 -8.86 2.90 -46.57
N CYS A 618 -7.78 3.70 -46.41
CA CYS A 618 -7.52 4.50 -45.22
C CYS A 618 -7.37 6.01 -45.55
N PRO A 619 -8.44 6.81 -45.47
CA PRO A 619 -8.40 8.25 -45.74
C PRO A 619 -7.65 9.06 -44.67
N VAL A 620 -7.12 10.22 -45.05
CA VAL A 620 -6.44 11.17 -44.13
C VAL A 620 -7.40 11.61 -43.01
N GLY A 621 -7.07 11.28 -41.76
CA GLY A 621 -7.88 11.56 -40.56
C GLY A 621 -8.62 10.34 -40.00
N CYS A 622 -8.66 9.23 -40.75
CA CYS A 622 -9.08 7.92 -40.25
C CYS A 622 -7.87 7.19 -39.63
N HIS A 623 -8.13 6.34 -38.65
CA HIS A 623 -7.15 5.61 -37.84
C HIS A 623 -7.73 4.25 -37.46
N GLY A 624 -6.91 3.32 -36.97
CA GLY A 624 -7.32 1.94 -36.70
C GLY A 624 -8.49 1.79 -35.73
N GLY A 625 -8.80 2.83 -34.94
CA GLY A 625 -9.97 2.88 -34.04
C GLY A 625 -11.31 3.21 -34.70
N ASN A 626 -11.32 3.85 -35.88
CA ASN A 626 -12.54 4.23 -36.59
C ASN A 626 -12.62 3.66 -38.03
N ASP A 627 -11.52 3.13 -38.55
CA ASP A 627 -11.43 2.44 -39.83
C ASP A 627 -10.49 1.23 -39.73
N ALA A 628 -11.00 0.05 -40.05
CA ALA A 628 -10.26 -1.21 -39.87
C ALA A 628 -9.23 -1.46 -40.99
N ASP A 629 -9.30 -0.72 -42.09
CA ASP A 629 -8.38 -0.81 -43.22
C ASP A 629 -7.15 0.11 -43.04
N CYS A 630 -7.13 0.94 -42.00
CA CYS A 630 -5.99 1.77 -41.64
C CYS A 630 -4.86 0.95 -40.97
N PRO A 631 -3.62 1.00 -41.50
CA PRO A 631 -2.47 0.39 -40.84
C PRO A 631 -2.19 1.11 -39.52
N ALA A 632 -1.72 0.37 -38.51
CA ALA A 632 -1.25 0.98 -37.27
C ALA A 632 -0.01 1.85 -37.56
N VAL A 633 -0.07 3.13 -37.22
CA VAL A 633 1.02 4.10 -37.47
C VAL A 633 1.46 4.74 -36.17
N CYS A 634 2.61 4.28 -35.69
CA CYS A 634 3.24 4.81 -34.50
C CYS A 634 3.63 6.30 -34.64
N GLY A 635 3.13 7.14 -33.74
CA GLY A 635 3.41 8.58 -33.67
C GLY A 635 2.31 9.49 -34.19
N ASN A 636 1.09 8.97 -34.39
CA ASN A 636 -0.04 9.71 -34.94
C ASN A 636 -0.96 10.33 -33.85
N SER A 637 -0.60 10.21 -32.57
CA SER A 637 -1.34 10.63 -31.37
C SER A 637 -2.61 9.83 -31.05
N TYR A 638 -2.81 8.67 -31.68
CA TYR A 638 -3.92 7.76 -31.44
C TYR A 638 -3.38 6.35 -31.16
N ARG A 639 -4.00 5.62 -30.22
CA ARG A 639 -3.57 4.25 -29.87
C ARG A 639 -4.30 3.25 -30.78
N ASP A 640 -3.65 2.86 -31.87
CA ASP A 640 -4.24 1.94 -32.85
C ASP A 640 -4.29 0.48 -32.32
N PRO A 641 -5.16 -0.39 -32.86
CA PRO A 641 -5.21 -1.80 -32.48
C PRO A 641 -3.85 -2.50 -32.72
N GLY A 642 -3.16 -2.86 -31.64
CA GLY A 642 -1.81 -3.44 -31.67
C GLY A 642 -0.73 -2.53 -31.06
N GLU A 643 -1.04 -1.25 -30.83
CA GLU A 643 -0.16 -0.31 -30.16
C GLU A 643 -0.40 -0.30 -28.65
N SER A 644 0.70 -0.23 -27.91
CA SER A 644 0.71 -0.13 -26.45
C SER A 644 0.72 1.33 -25.97
N CYS A 645 1.26 2.24 -26.78
CA CYS A 645 1.53 3.64 -26.52
C CYS A 645 1.61 4.41 -27.85
N ASP A 646 1.22 5.68 -27.90
CA ASP A 646 1.48 6.60 -29.03
C ASP A 646 1.57 8.03 -28.46
N PRO A 647 2.52 8.89 -28.84
CA PRO A 647 3.62 8.72 -29.81
C PRO A 647 4.82 7.91 -29.28
N PRO A 648 5.86 7.58 -30.10
CA PRO A 648 7.06 6.84 -29.65
C PRO A 648 7.69 7.37 -28.37
N THR A 649 7.55 8.67 -28.10
CA THR A 649 8.07 9.34 -26.90
C THR A 649 7.24 9.09 -25.65
N SER A 650 5.98 8.68 -25.78
CA SER A 650 5.12 8.25 -24.66
C SER A 650 5.33 6.79 -24.29
N CYS A 651 6.05 6.03 -25.11
CA CYS A 651 6.41 4.65 -24.83
C CYS A 651 7.52 4.57 -23.76
N PRO A 652 7.43 3.58 -22.84
CA PRO A 652 8.46 3.38 -21.84
C PRO A 652 9.79 3.01 -22.50
N THR A 653 10.86 3.74 -22.13
CA THR A 653 12.24 3.50 -22.60
C THR A 653 13.08 2.73 -21.59
N SER A 654 12.60 2.67 -20.35
CA SER A 654 13.06 1.83 -19.26
C SER A 654 11.81 1.32 -18.54
N CYS A 655 11.86 0.08 -18.07
CA CYS A 655 10.79 -0.52 -17.27
C CYS A 655 11.19 -0.67 -15.81
N ASP A 656 12.23 0.03 -15.36
CA ASP A 656 12.59 0.09 -13.94
C ASP A 656 11.48 0.82 -13.18
N ASP A 657 10.64 0.07 -12.47
CA ASP A 657 9.61 0.62 -11.57
C ASP A 657 10.18 0.98 -10.18
N GLY A 658 11.48 0.74 -9.97
CA GLY A 658 12.16 0.96 -8.70
C GLY A 658 11.85 -0.12 -7.67
N ASP A 659 11.10 -1.17 -8.02
CA ASP A 659 10.88 -2.33 -7.19
C ASP A 659 11.94 -3.40 -7.51
N VAL A 660 12.88 -3.57 -6.59
CA VAL A 660 13.92 -4.61 -6.68
C VAL A 660 13.34 -6.04 -6.67
N CYS A 661 12.06 -6.21 -6.34
CA CYS A 661 11.34 -7.48 -6.34
C CYS A 661 10.62 -7.84 -7.64
N THR A 662 10.75 -7.03 -8.69
CA THR A 662 10.23 -7.35 -10.01
C THR A 662 11.37 -7.53 -11.00
N ALA A 663 11.26 -8.59 -11.80
CA ALA A 663 12.14 -8.77 -12.94
C ALA A 663 11.57 -7.95 -14.11
N ASP A 664 12.03 -6.71 -14.21
CA ASP A 664 11.50 -5.75 -15.16
C ASP A 664 12.00 -6.03 -16.58
N ARG A 665 11.06 -6.25 -17.50
CA ARG A 665 11.38 -6.43 -18.92
C ARG A 665 10.53 -5.51 -19.78
N LEU A 666 11.22 -4.74 -20.62
CA LEU A 666 10.61 -4.03 -21.73
C LEU A 666 10.38 -5.02 -22.89
N GLU A 667 9.12 -5.25 -23.25
CA GLU A 667 8.74 -5.99 -24.46
C GLU A 667 8.22 -5.03 -25.53
N GLY A 668 8.55 -5.32 -26.79
CA GLY A 668 8.27 -4.42 -27.92
C GLY A 668 9.31 -3.31 -28.09
N ALA A 669 9.05 -2.38 -29.01
CA ALA A 669 9.95 -1.29 -29.34
C ALA A 669 9.20 0.05 -29.36
N ALA A 670 9.80 1.09 -28.75
CA ALA A 670 9.23 2.44 -28.75
C ALA A 670 9.09 3.01 -30.18
N ALA A 671 9.99 2.64 -31.09
CA ALA A 671 9.91 3.01 -32.51
C ALA A 671 8.73 2.38 -33.26
N GLU A 672 8.14 1.31 -32.71
CA GLU A 672 7.00 0.59 -33.28
C GLU A 672 5.74 0.74 -32.42
N CYS A 673 5.76 1.59 -31.37
CA CYS A 673 4.63 1.81 -30.46
C CYS A 673 4.13 0.54 -29.74
N THR A 674 4.93 -0.52 -29.74
CA THR A 674 4.63 -1.81 -29.10
C THR A 674 5.28 -1.96 -27.73
N ALA A 675 6.08 -0.98 -27.32
CA ALA A 675 6.81 -0.97 -26.05
C ALA A 675 5.84 -0.96 -24.85
N HIS A 676 5.89 -1.99 -24.03
CA HIS A 676 5.17 -2.12 -22.78
C HIS A 676 6.04 -2.82 -21.74
N CYS A 677 5.78 -2.54 -20.47
CA CYS A 677 6.53 -3.11 -19.38
C CYS A 677 5.85 -4.36 -18.82
N LEU A 678 6.65 -5.38 -18.60
CA LEU A 678 6.29 -6.58 -17.86
C LEU A 678 7.09 -6.57 -16.56
N PHE A 679 6.37 -6.77 -15.46
CA PHE A 679 6.91 -6.78 -14.10
C PHE A 679 6.64 -8.17 -13.52
N ASP A 680 7.56 -9.11 -13.75
CA ASP A 680 7.42 -10.47 -13.27
C ASP A 680 7.87 -10.53 -11.80
N ALA A 681 6.94 -10.83 -10.88
CA ALA A 681 7.24 -10.88 -9.45
C ALA A 681 8.26 -11.97 -9.12
N ILE A 682 9.35 -11.59 -8.47
CA ILE A 682 10.34 -12.51 -7.91
C ILE A 682 9.71 -13.14 -6.65
N SER A 683 9.53 -14.46 -6.68
CA SER A 683 8.87 -15.23 -5.60
C SER A 683 9.81 -16.19 -4.87
N ALA A 684 11.08 -16.25 -5.28
CA ALA A 684 12.09 -17.10 -4.66
C ALA A 684 12.88 -16.29 -3.63
N CYS A 685 13.09 -16.87 -2.44
CA CYS A 685 13.92 -16.27 -1.39
C CYS A 685 15.41 -16.45 -1.75
N VAL A 686 16.10 -15.37 -2.14
CA VAL A 686 17.49 -15.39 -2.61
C VAL A 686 18.28 -14.25 -1.95
N SER A 687 19.05 -14.60 -0.93
CA SER A 687 19.83 -13.61 -0.17
C SER A 687 20.92 -12.90 -0.98
N GLY A 688 20.94 -11.57 -0.88
CA GLY A 688 21.89 -10.63 -1.49
C GLY A 688 21.47 -10.03 -2.83
N ASP A 689 20.20 -10.19 -3.24
CA ASP A 689 19.64 -9.61 -4.46
C ASP A 689 18.83 -8.32 -4.22
N GLY A 690 18.56 -7.98 -2.97
CA GLY A 690 17.88 -6.76 -2.53
C GLY A 690 16.36 -6.89 -2.47
N CYS A 691 15.77 -8.03 -2.87
CA CYS A 691 14.34 -8.27 -2.85
C CYS A 691 13.89 -9.04 -1.58
N CYS A 692 12.73 -8.67 -1.04
CA CYS A 692 12.04 -9.44 0.00
C CYS A 692 10.63 -9.88 -0.48
N PRO A 693 10.48 -11.07 -1.07
CA PRO A 693 9.17 -11.59 -1.49
C PRO A 693 8.24 -11.88 -0.29
N ALA A 694 6.93 -11.69 -0.45
CA ALA A 694 5.94 -11.82 0.64
C ALA A 694 5.81 -13.22 1.30
N ALA A 695 6.46 -14.25 0.74
CA ALA A 695 6.53 -15.59 1.32
C ALA A 695 7.84 -15.86 2.07
N CYS A 696 8.75 -14.88 2.10
CA CYS A 696 10.07 -14.93 2.69
C CYS A 696 10.11 -14.02 3.93
N ASP A 697 10.92 -14.40 4.90
CA ASP A 697 11.18 -13.69 6.14
C ASP A 697 12.68 -13.49 6.32
N HIS A 698 13.11 -12.69 7.31
CA HIS A 698 14.54 -12.44 7.56
C HIS A 698 15.36 -13.74 7.82
N ALA A 699 14.69 -14.85 8.18
CA ALA A 699 15.35 -16.14 8.39
C ALA A 699 15.58 -16.92 7.09
N SER A 700 14.72 -16.71 6.09
CA SER A 700 14.77 -17.37 4.78
C SER A 700 15.35 -16.48 3.67
N ASP A 701 15.37 -15.16 3.86
CA ASP A 701 15.99 -14.19 2.98
C ASP A 701 16.66 -13.04 3.75
N ALA A 702 17.93 -12.74 3.46
CA ALA A 702 18.72 -11.75 4.18
C ALA A 702 18.49 -10.30 3.71
N ASP A 703 17.76 -10.11 2.60
CA ASP A 703 17.38 -8.78 2.11
C ASP A 703 16.04 -8.30 2.70
N CYS A 704 15.30 -9.18 3.37
CA CYS A 704 14.17 -8.79 4.21
C CYS A 704 14.66 -8.05 5.44
N SER A 705 14.33 -6.76 5.56
CA SER A 705 14.68 -5.94 6.72
C SER A 705 13.95 -6.43 7.98
N PRO A 706 14.62 -6.49 9.14
CA PRO A 706 13.96 -6.72 10.43
C PRO A 706 13.28 -5.42 10.86
N ASP A 707 12.04 -5.23 10.42
CA ASP A 707 11.26 -4.00 10.61
C ASP A 707 10.02 -4.25 11.47
N CYS A 708 10.03 -3.58 12.62
CA CYS A 708 8.92 -3.48 13.55
C CYS A 708 7.62 -2.99 12.88
N GLY A 709 6.60 -3.84 12.81
CA GLY A 709 5.29 -3.56 12.23
C GLY A 709 4.92 -4.42 11.01
N ASN A 710 5.67 -5.47 10.71
CA ASN A 710 5.49 -6.33 9.53
C ASN A 710 4.58 -7.55 9.79
N GLY A 711 4.10 -7.75 11.03
CA GLY A 711 3.21 -8.82 11.44
C GLY A 711 3.91 -10.12 11.87
N HIS A 712 5.25 -10.14 11.92
CA HIS A 712 6.06 -11.28 12.33
C HIS A 712 6.98 -10.89 13.49
N ILE A 713 7.33 -11.83 14.39
CA ILE A 713 8.23 -11.55 15.51
C ILE A 713 9.64 -12.00 15.11
N ASP A 714 10.47 -11.05 14.68
CA ASP A 714 11.82 -11.32 14.16
C ASP A 714 12.87 -11.51 15.27
N PRO A 715 14.06 -12.11 14.96
CA PRO A 715 15.12 -12.30 15.95
C PRO A 715 15.67 -10.96 16.47
N ASN A 716 15.22 -10.57 17.68
CA ASN A 716 15.50 -9.36 18.50
C ASN A 716 14.25 -8.53 18.83
N GLU A 717 13.09 -8.91 18.31
CA GLU A 717 11.80 -8.31 18.62
C GLU A 717 11.08 -9.06 19.75
N THR A 718 10.25 -8.35 20.51
CA THR A 718 9.42 -8.89 21.60
C THR A 718 7.92 -8.77 21.32
N CYS A 719 7.52 -8.03 20.29
CA CYS A 719 6.14 -7.73 19.93
C CYS A 719 6.09 -7.16 18.49
N ASP A 720 5.11 -7.53 17.67
CA ASP A 720 4.85 -6.92 16.35
C ASP A 720 3.33 -6.99 16.05
N PRO A 721 2.65 -5.90 15.64
CA PRO A 721 3.15 -4.54 15.33
C PRO A 721 3.43 -3.67 16.58
N PRO A 722 3.99 -2.45 16.45
CA PRO A 722 4.25 -1.52 17.57
C PRO A 722 3.10 -1.35 18.58
N SER A 723 1.85 -1.49 18.11
CA SER A 723 0.63 -1.38 18.91
C SER A 723 0.35 -2.60 19.80
N SER A 724 1.00 -3.74 19.54
CA SER A 724 0.94 -4.95 20.35
C SER A 724 1.94 -4.94 21.51
N CYS A 725 2.89 -3.99 21.53
CA CYS A 725 3.88 -3.88 22.58
C CYS A 725 3.27 -3.40 23.91
N PRO A 726 3.69 -3.96 25.06
CA PRO A 726 3.18 -3.57 26.36
C PRO A 726 3.37 -2.07 26.62
N THR A 727 2.28 -1.35 26.92
CA THR A 727 2.29 0.08 27.23
C THR A 727 2.53 0.38 28.70
N SER A 728 2.43 -0.65 29.55
CA SER A 728 2.76 -0.64 30.96
C SER A 728 3.45 -1.96 31.32
N CYS A 729 4.43 -1.89 32.21
CA CYS A 729 5.06 -3.05 32.82
C CYS A 729 4.66 -3.22 34.29
N ASP A 730 3.58 -2.58 34.71
CA ASP A 730 3.04 -2.75 36.07
C ASP A 730 2.53 -4.20 36.23
N ASP A 731 3.23 -5.00 37.02
CA ASP A 731 2.82 -6.38 37.33
C ASP A 731 1.82 -6.47 38.48
N GLY A 732 1.43 -5.32 39.05
CA GLY A 732 0.51 -5.22 40.17
C GLY A 732 1.10 -5.66 41.52
N ASP A 733 2.40 -5.94 41.58
CA ASP A 733 3.14 -6.19 42.81
C ASP A 733 3.78 -4.88 43.29
N ASN A 734 3.32 -4.35 44.43
CA ASN A 734 3.90 -3.12 44.98
C ASN A 734 5.38 -3.30 45.39
N CYS A 735 5.88 -4.55 45.45
CA CYS A 735 7.26 -4.88 45.79
C CYS A 735 8.25 -4.98 44.63
N THR A 736 7.84 -4.62 43.42
CA THR A 736 8.70 -4.53 42.24
C THR A 736 8.76 -3.09 41.74
N SER A 737 9.96 -2.66 41.32
CA SER A 737 10.17 -1.43 40.59
C SER A 737 10.15 -1.78 39.11
N ASP A 738 9.04 -1.45 38.47
CA ASP A 738 8.79 -1.80 37.09
C ASP A 738 9.33 -0.74 36.15
N THR A 739 10.25 -1.17 35.28
CA THR A 739 10.90 -0.30 34.30
C THR A 739 10.79 -0.91 32.91
N THR A 740 10.27 -0.13 31.97
CA THR A 740 10.32 -0.46 30.55
C THR A 740 11.70 -0.12 30.00
N THR A 741 12.29 -1.06 29.26
CA THR A 741 13.49 -0.81 28.44
C THR A 741 13.20 -1.15 26.98
N GLY A 742 13.77 -0.41 26.04
CA GLY A 742 13.37 -0.49 24.61
C GLY A 742 12.25 0.49 24.26
N SER A 743 11.74 0.44 23.02
CA SER A 743 10.65 1.30 22.55
C SER A 743 9.63 0.52 21.71
N ALA A 744 8.36 0.89 21.82
CA ALA A 744 7.29 0.30 21.00
C ALA A 744 7.52 0.57 19.51
N ALA A 745 8.18 1.68 19.16
CA ALA A 745 8.55 2.02 17.79
C ALA A 745 9.63 1.09 17.19
N ASN A 746 10.38 0.37 18.03
CA ASN A 746 11.42 -0.57 17.62
C ASN A 746 11.11 -2.01 18.04
N CYS A 747 9.85 -2.31 18.41
CA CYS A 747 9.34 -3.66 18.72
C CYS A 747 10.18 -4.46 19.73
N ASN A 748 10.92 -3.76 20.60
CA ASN A 748 11.87 -4.38 21.51
C ASN A 748 11.61 -4.00 22.98
N VAL A 749 10.36 -3.65 23.30
CA VAL A 749 9.93 -3.34 24.68
C VAL A 749 10.14 -4.57 25.55
N ARG A 750 10.92 -4.40 26.61
CA ARG A 750 11.20 -5.40 27.64
C ARG A 750 10.80 -4.83 29.00
N CYS A 751 10.00 -5.60 29.73
CA CYS A 751 9.67 -5.30 31.12
C CYS A 751 10.75 -5.84 32.04
N ASN A 752 11.25 -4.96 32.90
CA ASN A 752 12.16 -5.33 33.97
C ASN A 752 11.51 -5.00 35.31
N HIS A 753 11.19 -6.05 36.06
CA HIS A 753 10.57 -5.98 37.38
C HIS A 753 11.67 -6.20 38.43
N ALA A 754 12.28 -5.11 38.90
CA ALA A 754 13.37 -5.21 39.85
C ALA A 754 12.81 -5.22 41.28
N PRO A 755 13.09 -6.24 42.11
CA PRO A 755 12.53 -6.29 43.46
C PRO A 755 13.02 -5.10 44.29
N VAL A 756 12.10 -4.44 44.99
CA VAL A 756 12.40 -3.41 45.99
C VAL A 756 13.09 -4.10 47.17
N GLN A 757 14.24 -3.57 47.61
CA GLN A 757 15.07 -4.16 48.66
C GLN A 757 15.25 -3.23 49.88
N VAL A 758 14.61 -2.06 49.86
CA VAL A 758 14.75 -1.02 50.89
C VAL A 758 13.46 -1.00 51.72
N CYS A 759 13.58 -1.11 53.04
CA CYS A 759 12.44 -1.02 53.96
C CYS A 759 11.98 0.44 54.07
N GLN A 760 10.77 0.76 53.61
CA GLN A 760 10.25 2.12 53.61
C GLN A 760 8.73 2.15 53.82
N GLY A 761 8.30 2.33 55.07
CA GLY A 761 6.86 2.30 55.40
C GLY A 761 5.98 3.32 54.68
N GLY A 762 4.82 2.84 54.21
CA GLY A 762 3.75 3.59 53.56
C GLY A 762 3.70 3.44 52.03
N ASP A 763 4.48 2.53 51.44
CA ASP A 763 4.54 2.25 50.01
C ASP A 763 3.81 0.96 49.60
N GLY A 764 3.29 0.19 50.57
CA GLY A 764 2.48 -0.99 50.35
C GLY A 764 3.29 -2.26 50.04
N CYS A 765 4.62 -2.23 50.22
CA CYS A 765 5.50 -3.37 50.03
C CYS A 765 6.20 -3.81 51.34
N CYS A 766 6.40 -5.13 51.53
CA CYS A 766 7.26 -5.68 52.58
C CYS A 766 8.40 -6.54 52.00
N PRO A 767 9.59 -5.96 51.74
CA PRO A 767 10.74 -6.71 51.22
C PRO A 767 11.29 -7.76 52.20
N ALA A 768 11.88 -8.83 51.67
CA ALA A 768 12.48 -9.90 52.48
C ALA A 768 13.61 -9.38 53.39
N GLY A 769 13.42 -9.48 54.71
CA GLY A 769 14.34 -8.97 55.74
C GLY A 769 13.92 -7.64 56.38
N CYS A 770 12.81 -7.04 55.94
CA CYS A 770 12.16 -5.93 56.60
C CYS A 770 11.17 -6.44 57.67
N GLU A 771 11.15 -5.77 58.83
CA GLU A 771 10.28 -6.09 59.96
C GLU A 771 9.29 -4.93 60.19
N LEU A 772 8.16 -5.18 60.86
CA LEU A 772 7.10 -4.19 61.15
C LEU A 772 7.62 -2.87 61.79
N ALA A 773 8.76 -2.92 62.48
CA ALA A 773 9.40 -1.75 63.09
C ALA A 773 10.20 -0.87 62.11
N ALA A 774 10.68 -1.45 61.01
CA ALA A 774 11.42 -0.76 59.94
C ALA A 774 10.52 -0.41 58.75
N ASP A 775 9.44 -1.17 58.56
CA ASP A 775 8.49 -1.01 57.48
C ASP A 775 7.05 -1.22 57.98
N ALA A 776 6.19 -0.21 57.79
CA ALA A 776 4.82 -0.23 58.30
C ALA A 776 3.88 -1.13 57.47
N ASP A 777 4.31 -1.58 56.29
CA ASP A 777 3.52 -2.43 55.39
C ASP A 777 3.78 -3.93 55.59
N CYS A 778 4.72 -4.30 56.48
CA CYS A 778 4.98 -5.69 56.87
C CYS A 778 3.95 -6.23 57.88
N ALA A 779 3.60 -7.51 57.79
CA ALA A 779 2.70 -8.16 58.75
C ALA A 779 3.44 -8.59 60.05
N PRO A 780 2.77 -8.61 61.22
CA PRO A 780 3.36 -9.14 62.46
C PRO A 780 3.68 -10.64 62.35
N VAL A 781 4.83 -11.07 62.91
CA VAL A 781 5.36 -12.44 62.75
C VAL A 781 5.59 -13.11 64.10
N CYS A 782 4.75 -14.08 64.41
CA CYS A 782 4.81 -14.89 65.62
C CYS A 782 6.10 -15.76 65.70
N GLY A 783 6.83 -15.63 66.81
CA GLY A 783 8.07 -16.37 67.11
C GLY A 783 9.37 -15.55 66.98
N ASN A 784 9.27 -14.23 66.85
CA ASN A 784 10.41 -13.32 66.67
C ASN A 784 10.99 -12.78 68.01
N SER A 785 10.51 -13.30 69.14
CA SER A 785 10.87 -12.93 70.51
C SER A 785 10.50 -11.49 70.91
N ARG A 786 9.51 -10.88 70.24
CA ARG A 786 8.88 -9.61 70.59
C ARG A 786 7.37 -9.74 70.46
N VAL A 787 6.62 -8.93 71.21
CA VAL A 787 5.14 -8.93 71.13
C VAL A 787 4.73 -7.76 70.22
N ASP A 788 4.37 -8.08 68.98
CA ASP A 788 3.93 -7.12 67.96
C ASP A 788 2.44 -6.74 68.12
N ALA A 789 1.96 -5.75 67.36
CA ALA A 789 0.56 -5.33 67.42
C ALA A 789 -0.37 -6.47 66.93
N ASN A 790 -1.30 -6.90 67.78
CA ASN A 790 -2.17 -8.10 67.70
C ASN A 790 -1.59 -9.41 68.27
N GLU A 791 -0.36 -9.40 68.81
CA GLU A 791 0.18 -10.53 69.57
C GLU A 791 -0.08 -10.36 71.07
N THR A 792 -0.21 -11.47 71.77
CA THR A 792 -0.43 -11.54 73.23
C THR A 792 0.73 -12.22 73.97
N CYS A 793 1.58 -12.95 73.24
CA CYS A 793 2.70 -13.74 73.75
C CYS A 793 3.65 -14.10 72.60
N ASP A 794 4.97 -14.05 72.79
CA ASP A 794 5.98 -14.51 71.81
C ASP A 794 7.21 -15.04 72.57
N PRO A 795 7.74 -16.25 72.29
CA PRO A 795 7.37 -17.18 71.20
C PRO A 795 6.10 -18.00 71.50
N PRO A 796 5.56 -18.80 70.54
CA PRO A 796 4.40 -19.68 70.74
C PRO A 796 4.39 -20.49 72.06
N ALA A 797 5.58 -20.88 72.52
CA ALA A 797 5.76 -21.64 73.77
C ALA A 797 5.48 -20.82 75.04
N SER A 798 5.41 -19.49 74.96
CA SER A 798 5.09 -18.58 76.05
C SER A 798 3.59 -18.29 76.19
N CYS A 799 2.77 -18.78 75.26
CA CYS A 799 1.32 -18.62 75.28
C CYS A 799 0.64 -19.62 76.23
N PRO A 800 -0.47 -19.24 76.88
CA PRO A 800 -1.21 -20.12 77.79
C PRO A 800 -1.79 -21.34 77.05
N ALA A 801 -1.57 -22.54 77.58
CA ALA A 801 -2.00 -23.80 76.97
C ALA A 801 -3.29 -24.39 77.58
N SER A 802 -3.69 -23.94 78.79
CA SER A 802 -5.00 -24.21 79.38
C SER A 802 -5.42 -23.03 80.25
N CYS A 803 -6.73 -22.83 80.38
CA CYS A 803 -7.30 -21.67 81.04
C CYS A 803 -8.16 -22.01 82.26
N ASP A 804 -8.02 -23.19 82.87
CA ASP A 804 -8.77 -23.54 84.09
C ASP A 804 -8.30 -22.69 85.28
N ASP A 805 -9.15 -21.81 85.80
CA ASP A 805 -8.88 -21.01 87.00
C ASP A 805 -9.35 -21.66 88.31
N GLY A 806 -10.02 -22.81 88.22
CA GLY A 806 -10.55 -23.56 89.36
C GLY A 806 -11.79 -22.95 90.02
N ASP A 807 -12.43 -21.94 89.41
CA ASP A 807 -13.74 -21.44 89.83
C ASP A 807 -14.85 -22.14 89.03
N ALA A 808 -15.67 -22.94 89.71
CA ALA A 808 -16.78 -23.67 89.07
C ALA A 808 -17.86 -22.71 88.50
N CYS A 809 -17.84 -21.43 88.89
CA CYS A 809 -18.74 -20.40 88.40
C CYS A 809 -18.22 -19.62 87.18
N THR A 810 -17.11 -20.03 86.58
CA THR A 810 -16.64 -19.52 85.29
C THR A 810 -16.56 -20.65 84.27
N ALA A 811 -16.98 -20.34 83.05
CA ALA A 811 -16.78 -21.19 81.90
C ALA A 811 -15.50 -20.73 81.20
N ASP A 812 -14.44 -21.49 81.42
CA ASP A 812 -13.10 -21.09 81.00
C ASP A 812 -12.80 -21.57 79.59
N ARG A 813 -12.39 -20.66 78.72
CA ARG A 813 -12.03 -20.99 77.34
C ARG A 813 -10.78 -20.25 76.90
N LEU A 814 -9.89 -20.98 76.23
CA LEU A 814 -8.76 -20.42 75.51
C LEU A 814 -9.25 -19.86 74.17
N GLU A 815 -9.06 -18.57 73.94
CA GLU A 815 -9.32 -17.91 72.65
C GLU A 815 -8.00 -17.56 71.96
N GLY A 816 -7.96 -17.68 70.63
CA GLY A 816 -6.73 -17.57 69.85
C GLY A 816 -5.90 -18.86 69.86
N ALA A 817 -4.75 -18.85 69.20
CA ALA A 817 -3.88 -20.01 69.06
C ALA A 817 -2.43 -19.67 69.43
N ALA A 818 -1.77 -20.57 70.16
CA ALA A 818 -0.37 -20.40 70.52
C ALA A 818 0.55 -20.34 69.28
N THR A 819 0.18 -21.03 68.20
CA THR A 819 0.89 -21.00 66.90
C THR A 819 0.79 -19.67 66.18
N GLU A 820 -0.16 -18.82 66.57
CA GLU A 820 -0.39 -17.49 65.99
C GLU A 820 -0.11 -16.38 67.00
N CYS A 821 0.48 -16.71 68.17
CA CYS A 821 0.84 -15.75 69.23
C CYS A 821 -0.35 -14.91 69.74
N THR A 822 -1.58 -15.37 69.52
CA THR A 822 -2.84 -14.68 69.86
C THR A 822 -3.61 -15.33 71.01
N ALA A 823 -3.04 -16.39 71.60
CA ALA A 823 -3.68 -17.18 72.65
C ALA A 823 -3.81 -16.39 73.96
N ARG A 824 -5.06 -16.24 74.45
CA ARG A 824 -5.42 -15.61 75.72
C ARG A 824 -6.56 -16.37 76.41
N CYS A 825 -6.61 -16.28 77.73
CA CYS A 825 -7.70 -16.89 78.50
C CYS A 825 -8.89 -15.95 78.64
N VAL A 826 -10.09 -16.51 78.45
CA VAL A 826 -11.38 -15.86 78.66
C VAL A 826 -12.16 -16.68 79.69
N PHE A 827 -12.71 -15.98 80.69
CA PHE A 827 -13.43 -16.57 81.82
C PHE A 827 -14.84 -15.97 81.83
N ASP A 828 -15.82 -16.71 81.32
CA ASP A 828 -17.21 -16.24 81.23
C ASP A 828 -17.97 -16.64 82.49
N ALA A 829 -18.55 -15.69 83.22
CA ALA A 829 -19.31 -16.01 84.43
C ALA A 829 -20.57 -16.85 84.11
N VAL A 830 -20.74 -17.97 84.80
CA VAL A 830 -21.94 -18.81 84.74
C VAL A 830 -23.04 -18.10 85.53
N THR A 831 -24.10 -17.65 84.85
CA THR A 831 -25.21 -16.91 85.47
C THR A 831 -26.52 -17.69 85.58
N ALA A 832 -26.54 -18.94 85.11
CA ALA A 832 -27.74 -19.79 85.10
C ALA A 832 -27.81 -20.64 86.38
N CYS A 833 -28.99 -20.74 86.99
CA CYS A 833 -29.22 -21.58 88.17
C CYS A 833 -29.42 -23.04 87.73
N VAL A 834 -28.40 -23.89 87.85
CA VAL A 834 -28.43 -25.29 87.39
C VAL A 834 -27.93 -26.21 88.50
N SER A 835 -28.84 -26.97 89.10
CA SER A 835 -28.48 -27.85 90.21
C SER A 835 -27.51 -28.96 89.82
N GLY A 836 -26.39 -29.08 90.56
CA GLY A 836 -25.42 -30.17 90.46
C GLY A 836 -24.18 -29.87 89.61
N ASP A 837 -23.95 -28.61 89.23
CA ASP A 837 -22.77 -28.15 88.51
C ASP A 837 -21.70 -27.52 89.42
N GLY A 838 -21.99 -27.37 90.72
CA GLY A 838 -21.05 -26.88 91.72
C GLY A 838 -20.95 -25.35 91.79
N CYS A 839 -21.73 -24.60 91.00
CA CYS A 839 -21.77 -23.14 91.01
C CYS A 839 -23.04 -22.59 91.69
N CYS A 840 -22.94 -21.45 92.38
CA CYS A 840 -24.11 -20.70 92.88
C CYS A 840 -24.06 -19.23 92.43
N PRO A 841 -24.66 -18.89 91.27
CA PRO A 841 -24.66 -17.53 90.75
C PRO A 841 -25.51 -16.56 91.58
N THR A 842 -25.10 -15.29 91.64
CA THR A 842 -25.84 -14.23 92.36
C THR A 842 -27.27 -14.06 91.85
N GLY A 843 -28.26 -14.40 92.68
CA GLY A 843 -29.70 -14.33 92.38
C GLY A 843 -30.41 -15.68 92.41
N CYS A 844 -29.65 -16.78 92.33
CA CYS A 844 -30.15 -18.14 92.52
C CYS A 844 -30.41 -18.41 94.01
N ARG A 845 -31.48 -19.14 94.32
CA ARG A 845 -31.80 -19.60 95.68
C ARG A 845 -31.69 -21.13 95.72
N ALA A 846 -31.54 -21.69 96.91
CA ALA A 846 -31.48 -23.15 97.15
C ALA A 846 -32.63 -23.98 96.53
N ALA A 847 -33.73 -23.34 96.10
CA ALA A 847 -34.85 -24.00 95.43
C ALA A 847 -34.72 -24.09 93.89
N GLN A 848 -33.84 -23.29 93.29
CA GLN A 848 -33.58 -23.23 91.85
C GLN A 848 -32.23 -23.84 91.50
N ASP A 849 -31.31 -23.87 92.48
CA ASP A 849 -29.98 -24.42 92.35
C ASP A 849 -29.61 -25.15 93.64
N GLY A 850 -29.26 -26.44 93.54
CA GLY A 850 -28.92 -27.29 94.68
C GLY A 850 -27.54 -26.99 95.28
N ASP A 851 -26.70 -26.22 94.58
CA ASP A 851 -25.36 -25.85 95.02
C ASP A 851 -25.35 -24.52 95.81
N CYS A 852 -26.50 -23.83 95.90
CA CYS A 852 -26.69 -22.62 96.70
C CYS A 852 -27.04 -22.91 98.18
N HIS A 853 -26.16 -22.53 99.11
CA HIS A 853 -26.37 -22.72 100.56
C HIS A 853 -27.02 -21.49 101.23
N GLU A 854 -28.02 -21.70 102.10
CA GLU A 854 -28.56 -20.63 102.96
C GLU A 854 -27.52 -20.18 104.02
N PRO A 855 -27.53 -18.90 104.46
CA PRO A 855 -26.42 -18.32 105.21
C PRO A 855 -26.40 -18.81 106.66
N GLY A 856 -25.38 -19.58 107.02
CA GLY A 856 -25.15 -20.00 108.40
C GLY A 856 -23.84 -20.71 108.67
N GLY A 857 -22.72 -19.98 108.76
CA GLY A 857 -21.59 -20.39 109.61
C GLY A 857 -20.18 -20.33 109.02
N LYS A 858 -19.47 -19.24 109.38
CA LYS A 858 -18.03 -19.13 109.73
C LYS A 858 -17.01 -20.02 109.01
N ILE A 859 -16.00 -19.39 108.38
CA ILE A 859 -14.55 -19.43 108.70
C ILE A 859 -13.72 -18.78 107.57
N THR A 860 -13.09 -17.63 107.82
CA THR A 860 -11.63 -17.38 107.97
C THR A 860 -10.84 -17.16 106.67
N GLY A 861 -10.26 -15.95 106.56
CA GLY A 861 -9.12 -15.60 105.70
C GLY A 861 -9.51 -15.39 104.24
N GLY A 862 -9.53 -14.19 103.68
CA GLY A 862 -8.55 -13.12 103.84
C GLY A 862 -7.81 -12.94 102.51
N CYS A 863 -8.52 -12.53 101.46
CA CYS A 863 -7.92 -11.88 100.29
C CYS A 863 -8.14 -10.37 100.39
N GLY A 864 -7.13 -9.62 99.96
CA GLY A 864 -6.96 -8.19 100.21
C GLY A 864 -7.98 -7.28 99.54
N CYS A 865 -8.16 -6.11 100.15
CA CYS A 865 -8.63 -4.90 99.47
C CYS A 865 -7.49 -4.44 98.52
N ALA A 866 -7.72 -4.29 97.22
CA ALA A 866 -8.62 -3.38 96.52
C ALA A 866 -8.07 -1.95 96.40
N THR A 867 -7.97 -1.49 95.16
CA THR A 867 -8.61 -0.28 94.59
C THR A 867 -8.40 -0.38 93.06
N SER A 868 -9.45 -0.68 92.27
CA SER A 868 -10.44 0.25 91.67
C SER A 868 -9.83 0.99 90.46
N GLU A 869 -10.46 1.20 89.30
CA GLU A 869 -11.86 1.41 88.91
C GLU A 869 -12.08 1.11 87.39
N SER A 870 -13.36 0.90 87.03
CA SER A 870 -14.08 1.19 85.74
C SER A 870 -13.60 0.53 84.44
N GLU A 871 -14.38 -0.40 83.84
CA GLU A 871 -15.59 -0.22 82.98
C GLU A 871 -15.30 0.67 81.75
N ASP A 872 -15.67 0.37 80.50
CA ASP A 872 -16.52 -0.64 79.87
C ASP A 872 -16.38 -0.43 78.33
N SER A 873 -16.88 -1.35 77.47
CA SER A 873 -17.82 -1.00 76.37
C SER A 873 -18.05 -2.04 75.25
N LEU A 874 -19.36 -2.27 75.00
CA LEU A 874 -20.09 -2.38 73.71
C LEU A 874 -20.00 -3.70 72.91
N ALA A 875 -21.07 -4.25 72.30
CA ALA A 875 -22.31 -3.66 71.79
C ALA A 875 -23.48 -4.69 71.81
N TRP A 876 -24.75 -4.29 71.66
CA TRP A 876 -25.47 -4.41 70.38
C TRP A 876 -26.81 -3.61 70.29
N LEU A 877 -27.10 -3.17 69.05
CA LEU A 877 -28.40 -2.95 68.36
C LEU A 877 -29.27 -1.66 68.56
N ILE A 878 -29.57 -1.03 67.42
CA ILE A 878 -30.82 -0.34 66.97
C ILE A 878 -30.94 1.21 67.06
N LEU A 879 -31.01 1.82 65.86
CA LEU A 879 -31.88 2.93 65.39
C LEU A 879 -31.66 4.39 65.87
N ALA A 880 -31.26 5.21 64.91
CA ALA A 880 -31.59 6.63 64.64
C ALA A 880 -31.41 7.75 65.71
N LEU A 881 -30.65 8.76 65.25
CA LEU A 881 -30.70 10.21 65.53
C LEU A 881 -30.16 10.79 66.86
N ALA A 882 -29.10 11.59 66.71
CA ALA A 882 -28.95 13.01 67.13
C ALA A 882 -27.78 13.38 68.08
N ILE A 883 -26.80 14.07 67.48
CA ILE A 883 -26.22 15.37 67.90
C ILE A 883 -25.29 15.42 69.14
N ALA A 884 -24.00 15.64 68.81
CA ALA A 884 -23.09 16.68 69.32
C ALA A 884 -22.11 16.42 70.48
N LEU A 885 -20.83 16.76 70.15
CA LEU A 885 -19.81 17.45 70.99
C LEU A 885 -19.20 16.63 72.15
N ARG A 886 -17.91 16.71 72.50
CA ARG A 886 -16.68 17.33 71.98
C ARG A 886 -15.53 16.88 72.91
N LYS A 887 -14.31 16.87 72.36
CA LYS A 887 -12.98 17.01 73.02
C LYS A 887 -12.50 15.86 73.93
N ARG A 888 -11.45 15.12 73.54
CA ARG A 888 -10.00 15.44 73.68
C ARG A 888 -9.62 15.99 75.06
N ARG A 889 -9.07 15.12 75.90
CA ARG A 889 -7.65 15.23 76.27
C ARG A 889 -7.02 13.86 76.37
#